data_AF-A0A4S2F2I8-F1
#
_entry.id   AF-A0A4S2F2I8-F1
#
_cell.length_a   1.000
_cell.length_b   1.000
_cell.length_c   1.000
_cell.angle_alpha   90.00
_cell.angle_beta   90.00
_cell.angle_gamma   90.00
#
_symmetry.space_group_name_H-M   'P 1'
#
loop_
_entity.id
_entity.type
_entity.pdbx_description
1 polymer ?
#
loop_
_entity_poly.entity_id
_entity_poly.type
_entity_poly.pdbx_seq_one_letter_code
_entity_poly.pdbx_strand_id
1 'polypeptide(L)'
;MKRRFSLHQGPKGLLKLLALTCAVAACLGLGLPATPARADSNLANALPQGVLVAEKPASATLDEVCDADIPIPPSTESSGLRRAPTTNAGYTDSEGNYYENVRYASSSRLGLGMAWTEPKVGEPTKFHVIATRLPAEANYRVDGIDLVHQGTDDKGQPVWIYDDYIMDTSQFLKKVKNSKGEWVPGPLYKDPSSPNFEVTFTSNDTIAVLVRVGPASNVVASEYYAAEYIRLAVSLNDSNVPSVHEKSRQLAALAKAELGANASQYDLALWAHDWIIDHMEYDHTFGFCGAEGALTRGLGTCESYHRGLVMLLNDLGIETGRQVDDNHVWTLAKLDGQWCTIDATWDDTDYDLSSGYPGIPSLRHIYFGLDAATTALVHPKLEAANVPLNSLQNCHLIRSGDLNYFTDYEANLIASKLRAGQLSFSQVPRCNLGSSITNPIYHLVAQQLSSQSWNVSGKTTDRVEVSYAPTTLSVRVPTGLVSSDGHQEYWSDAHTQAKNQWVTTGGKRYYFDGNGAMATGWLTLGNARYYLGTDGAMRTGWQTISGARYYFNDNGTMVTGWQAIAGRHYYFGSNGVMATGWLTLGNARYYLGADGAMRTGWQTIDSQRCYFGSNGTMATGWNTISGKRIYFNSNGTQASGWVTIAGQRTYLHADGTAASGWQYIDNHWYYLTSSGVPTTGWQWVGGAWYWLNSDGSMATGWVYTGGAWYWMDGSGAMATGWVKVGGTWYYLTGSGAMATGWRWVGNAWYYLNGSGAMLTGWQWIGGAWYWMDGSGAMAANRWIGNYYVGGSGAMATNRWIGRWHVNGAGVWDATR
;
A
#
# COMPACT_ATOMS: atom_id res chain seq x y z
N MET A 1 -33.69 -36.38 -38.27
CA MET A 1 -34.43 -35.45 -39.16
C MET A 1 -34.85 -34.21 -38.37
N LYS A 2 -34.90 -33.02 -39.00
CA LYS A 2 -35.63 -31.76 -38.60
C LYS A 2 -35.52 -31.32 -37.11
N ARG A 3 -34.77 -30.28 -36.69
CA ARG A 3 -34.85 -28.82 -36.96
C ARG A 3 -36.26 -28.17 -36.83
N ARG A 4 -36.45 -27.36 -35.77
CA ARG A 4 -36.92 -25.92 -35.70
C ARG A 4 -37.44 -25.65 -34.26
N PHE A 5 -36.89 -24.69 -33.50
CA PHE A 5 -37.06 -23.22 -33.56
C PHE A 5 -38.49 -22.71 -33.30
N SER A 6 -38.64 -21.87 -32.28
CA SER A 6 -39.77 -20.93 -32.09
C SER A 6 -39.23 -19.58 -31.58
N LEU A 7 -39.86 -18.48 -32.01
CA LEU A 7 -39.55 -17.10 -31.65
C LEU A 7 -40.58 -16.54 -30.66
N HIS A 8 -40.20 -15.49 -29.91
CA HIS A 8 -40.95 -14.24 -29.61
C HIS A 8 -40.18 -13.49 -28.49
N GLN A 9 -40.11 -12.15 -28.37
CA GLN A 9 -40.10 -11.01 -29.32
C GLN A 9 -39.39 -9.82 -28.60
N GLY A 10 -39.00 -8.76 -29.33
CA GLY A 10 -38.30 -7.56 -28.79
C GLY A 10 -39.19 -6.64 -27.92
N PRO A 11 -38.76 -5.41 -27.55
CA PRO A 11 -38.13 -4.37 -28.40
C PRO A 11 -36.82 -3.78 -27.79
N LYS A 12 -36.11 -2.74 -28.27
CA LYS A 12 -35.86 -2.02 -29.56
C LYS A 12 -34.61 -1.14 -29.32
N GLY A 13 -33.80 -0.80 -30.35
CA GLY A 13 -32.62 0.06 -30.12
C GLY A 13 -31.65 0.29 -31.31
N LEU A 14 -32.21 0.50 -32.50
CA LEU A 14 -31.62 1.08 -33.72
C LEU A 14 -30.08 1.28 -33.83
N LEU A 15 -29.44 0.46 -34.67
CA LEU A 15 -28.44 0.92 -35.64
C LEU A 15 -29.08 0.91 -37.04
N LYS A 16 -28.65 1.79 -37.96
CA LYS A 16 -28.98 1.71 -39.39
C LYS A 16 -27.73 1.91 -40.25
N LEU A 17 -27.70 1.18 -41.37
CA LEU A 17 -26.61 1.09 -42.34
C LEU A 17 -27.12 1.49 -43.75
N LEU A 18 -26.19 1.63 -44.71
CA LEU A 18 -26.38 1.76 -46.18
C LEU A 18 -26.82 3.14 -46.70
N ALA A 19 -26.41 3.70 -47.85
CA ALA A 19 -25.35 3.54 -48.87
C ALA A 19 -25.89 4.18 -50.18
N LEU A 20 -25.05 4.90 -50.96
CA LEU A 20 -25.19 5.25 -52.41
C LEU A 20 -26.49 5.96 -52.90
N THR A 21 -26.49 7.02 -53.73
CA THR A 21 -25.92 7.13 -55.11
C THR A 21 -25.79 8.59 -55.65
N CYS A 22 -24.68 8.86 -56.34
CA CYS A 22 -24.43 9.60 -57.62
C CYS A 22 -25.00 10.99 -58.04
N ALA A 23 -24.09 11.73 -58.72
CA ALA A 23 -24.22 12.74 -59.80
C ALA A 23 -24.39 14.23 -59.39
N VAL A 24 -23.78 15.26 -60.03
CA VAL A 24 -23.22 15.44 -61.41
C VAL A 24 -22.00 16.42 -61.45
N ALA A 25 -21.02 16.15 -62.34
CA ALA A 25 -20.00 17.06 -62.99
C ALA A 25 -19.02 17.92 -62.15
N ALA A 26 -17.82 18.33 -62.64
CA ALA A 26 -16.86 17.91 -63.69
C ALA A 26 -15.52 18.65 -63.36
N CYS A 27 -14.31 18.36 -63.86
CA CYS A 27 -13.88 18.05 -65.22
C CYS A 27 -12.38 17.61 -65.23
N LEU A 28 -11.95 16.80 -66.21
CA LEU A 28 -10.55 16.56 -66.65
C LEU A 28 -9.55 15.97 -65.60
N GLY A 29 -8.78 14.92 -65.85
CA GLY A 29 -8.66 14.05 -67.02
C GLY A 29 -7.37 13.20 -66.95
N LEU A 30 -7.54 11.89 -66.76
CA LEU A 30 -6.84 10.73 -67.39
C LEU A 30 -5.42 10.96 -68.00
N GLY A 31 -4.42 10.09 -67.81
CA GLY A 31 -4.38 8.79 -67.13
C GLY A 31 -3.01 8.08 -67.22
N LEU A 32 -2.90 6.91 -66.57
CA LEU A 32 -1.75 5.97 -66.56
C LEU A 32 -1.71 5.10 -67.85
N PRO A 33 -0.83 4.06 -68.06
CA PRO A 33 0.31 3.55 -67.25
C PRO A 33 1.60 3.18 -68.07
N ALA A 34 2.63 2.64 -67.37
CA ALA A 34 3.42 1.43 -67.70
C ALA A 34 4.96 1.53 -67.52
N THR A 35 5.53 0.48 -66.91
CA THR A 35 6.97 0.12 -66.84
C THR A 35 7.27 -1.00 -67.88
N PRO A 36 8.49 -1.58 -68.05
CA PRO A 36 9.83 -1.25 -67.51
C PRO A 36 10.95 -1.19 -68.60
N ALA A 37 12.19 -0.77 -68.27
CA ALA A 37 13.47 -1.38 -68.75
C ALA A 37 14.76 -0.65 -68.28
N ARG A 38 15.85 -1.42 -68.22
CA ARG A 38 17.24 -1.17 -67.79
C ARG A 38 18.12 -0.54 -68.89
N ALA A 39 18.98 0.45 -68.57
CA ALA A 39 20.42 0.55 -68.94
C ALA A 39 21.07 1.95 -68.75
N ASP A 40 22.26 1.93 -68.14
CA ASP A 40 23.51 2.69 -68.42
C ASP A 40 23.61 4.24 -68.49
N SER A 41 24.37 4.77 -67.50
CA SER A 41 25.50 5.72 -67.63
C SER A 41 25.32 7.23 -67.97
N ASN A 42 26.03 8.05 -67.17
CA ASN A 42 26.61 9.38 -67.46
C ASN A 42 25.73 10.55 -67.92
N LEU A 43 25.63 11.59 -67.06
CA LEU A 43 25.62 13.05 -67.34
C LEU A 43 25.30 13.74 -65.98
N ALA A 44 26.21 14.39 -65.26
CA ALA A 44 27.00 15.59 -65.57
C ALA A 44 26.16 16.87 -65.84
N ASN A 45 26.18 17.78 -64.85
CA ASN A 45 25.91 19.23 -64.90
C ASN A 45 24.63 19.77 -65.58
N ALA A 46 23.75 20.41 -64.77
CA ALA A 46 23.22 21.75 -65.09
C ALA A 46 22.42 22.41 -63.93
N LEU A 47 22.98 23.48 -63.36
CA LEU A 47 22.33 24.82 -63.19
C LEU A 47 21.17 24.98 -62.16
N PRO A 48 20.84 26.23 -61.72
CA PRO A 48 21.25 27.52 -62.28
C PRO A 48 21.95 28.52 -61.34
N GLN A 49 22.80 29.36 -61.93
CA GLN A 49 23.16 30.66 -61.36
C GLN A 49 22.00 31.65 -61.51
N GLY A 50 21.74 32.41 -60.44
CA GLY A 50 20.93 33.63 -60.47
C GLY A 50 21.67 34.73 -59.72
N VAL A 51 22.29 35.66 -60.45
CA VAL A 51 23.08 36.75 -59.86
C VAL A 51 22.16 37.84 -59.31
N LEU A 52 22.33 38.21 -58.05
CA LEU A 52 21.93 39.50 -57.53
C LEU A 52 23.12 40.24 -56.91
N VAL A 53 23.11 41.55 -57.12
CA VAL A 53 24.22 42.50 -57.01
C VAL A 53 24.77 42.58 -55.58
N ALA A 54 26.10 42.70 -55.46
CA ALA A 54 26.78 42.89 -54.19
C ALA A 54 26.51 44.28 -53.58
N GLU A 55 26.08 44.30 -52.32
CA GLU A 55 26.27 45.44 -51.43
C GLU A 55 27.55 45.27 -50.59
N LYS A 56 28.11 46.40 -50.18
CA LYS A 56 29.39 46.51 -49.45
C LYS A 56 29.22 45.94 -48.02
N PRO A 57 30.24 45.28 -47.42
CA PRO A 57 30.04 44.55 -46.17
C PRO A 57 29.57 45.46 -45.03
N ALA A 58 28.43 45.11 -44.45
CA ALA A 58 28.03 45.60 -43.15
C ALA A 58 29.03 45.07 -42.10
N SER A 59 29.39 45.94 -41.16
CA SER A 59 30.21 45.59 -39.99
C SER A 59 29.60 44.41 -39.23
N ALA A 60 30.43 43.47 -38.79
CA ALA A 60 30.00 42.35 -37.96
C ALA A 60 29.25 42.85 -36.70
N THR A 61 27.97 42.52 -36.62
CA THR A 61 27.18 42.67 -35.39
C THR A 61 27.50 41.48 -34.49
N LEU A 62 28.17 41.78 -33.38
CA LEU A 62 28.61 40.80 -32.40
C LEU A 62 27.57 40.80 -31.27
N ASP A 63 26.70 39.79 -31.24
CA ASP A 63 25.68 39.71 -30.19
C ASP A 63 26.31 39.33 -28.84
N GLU A 64 26.18 40.23 -27.87
CA GLU A 64 26.65 40.07 -26.50
C GLU A 64 25.51 39.62 -25.58
N VAL A 65 25.68 38.46 -24.93
CA VAL A 65 24.94 38.10 -23.72
C VAL A 65 25.91 37.51 -22.67
N CYS A 66 25.67 37.86 -21.41
CA CYS A 66 26.32 37.31 -20.22
C CYS A 66 25.33 36.37 -19.51
N ASP A 67 25.77 35.29 -18.86
CA ASP A 67 26.18 35.39 -17.45
C ASP A 67 26.79 34.07 -16.91
N ALA A 68 27.12 34.08 -15.62
CA ALA A 68 27.55 32.91 -14.86
C ALA A 68 26.42 31.90 -14.58
N ASP A 69 26.84 30.67 -14.24
CA ASP A 69 26.09 29.49 -13.75
C ASP A 69 26.00 28.33 -14.76
N ILE A 70 27.05 27.49 -14.77
CA ILE A 70 26.98 26.07 -15.16
C ILE A 70 27.39 25.25 -13.93
N PRO A 71 26.65 24.18 -13.53
CA PRO A 71 26.95 23.45 -12.30
C PRO A 71 28.31 22.75 -12.35
N ILE A 72 29.25 23.25 -11.55
CA ILE A 72 30.42 22.50 -11.09
C ILE A 72 30.02 21.82 -9.76
N PRO A 73 30.37 20.55 -9.50
CA PRO A 73 30.16 19.94 -8.19
C PRO A 73 30.80 20.78 -7.06
N PRO A 74 30.24 20.76 -5.84
CA PRO A 74 30.41 21.84 -4.89
C PRO A 74 31.81 21.87 -4.24
N SER A 75 32.72 22.65 -4.81
CA SER A 75 33.90 23.16 -4.10
C SER A 75 34.30 24.56 -4.59
N THR A 76 34.21 25.53 -3.67
CA THR A 76 34.88 26.85 -3.67
C THR A 76 34.58 27.85 -4.81
N GLU A 77 33.91 28.94 -4.41
CA GLU A 77 33.79 30.27 -5.06
C GLU A 77 34.19 30.41 -6.53
N SER A 78 33.19 30.59 -7.40
CA SER A 78 33.35 31.10 -8.76
C SER A 78 33.81 32.57 -8.74
N SER A 79 35.13 32.81 -8.80
CA SER A 79 35.68 34.16 -8.92
C SER A 79 35.36 34.75 -10.30
N GLY A 80 34.55 35.81 -10.33
CA GLY A 80 34.06 36.43 -11.57
C GLY A 80 35.17 36.89 -12.51
N LEU A 81 35.40 36.12 -13.58
CA LEU A 81 36.19 36.49 -14.75
C LEU A 81 35.37 37.46 -15.62
N ARG A 82 35.85 38.69 -15.84
CA ARG A 82 35.22 39.63 -16.79
C ARG A 82 35.75 39.35 -18.20
N ARG A 83 34.83 39.27 -19.16
CA ARG A 83 35.09 39.07 -20.58
C ARG A 83 35.78 40.30 -21.16
N ALA A 84 36.82 40.12 -21.98
CA ALA A 84 37.33 41.15 -22.88
C ALA A 84 36.99 40.77 -24.34
N PRO A 85 36.75 41.76 -25.23
CA PRO A 85 36.57 41.50 -26.65
C PRO A 85 37.85 40.90 -27.25
N THR A 86 37.70 40.06 -28.28
CA THR A 86 38.81 39.71 -29.17
C THR A 86 39.32 40.98 -29.85
N THR A 87 40.64 41.16 -29.88
CA THR A 87 41.26 42.31 -30.56
C THR A 87 42.04 41.82 -31.76
N ASN A 88 41.71 42.29 -32.96
CA ASN A 88 42.46 42.03 -34.20
C ASN A 88 43.81 42.80 -34.24
N ALA A 89 44.45 42.98 -33.09
CA ALA A 89 45.69 43.72 -32.92
C ALA A 89 46.94 42.87 -33.24
N GLY A 90 46.77 41.56 -33.44
CA GLY A 90 47.86 40.60 -33.47
C GLY A 90 48.54 40.42 -32.10
N TYR A 91 49.30 39.35 -31.97
CA TYR A 91 50.23 39.15 -30.86
C TYR A 91 51.54 38.60 -31.41
N THR A 92 52.66 39.20 -31.02
CA THR A 92 53.99 38.61 -31.25
C THR A 92 54.51 38.14 -29.92
N ASP A 93 54.93 36.87 -29.83
CA ASP A 93 55.60 36.36 -28.64
C ASP A 93 57.04 36.91 -28.53
N SER A 94 57.75 36.54 -27.46
CA SER A 94 59.09 37.08 -27.18
C SER A 94 60.19 36.55 -28.13
N GLU A 95 59.91 35.53 -28.94
CA GLU A 95 60.81 35.01 -29.98
C GLU A 95 60.57 35.64 -31.36
N GLY A 96 59.42 36.31 -31.55
CA GLY A 96 59.04 36.91 -32.82
C GLY A 96 57.99 36.12 -33.61
N ASN A 97 57.42 35.03 -33.06
CA ASN A 97 56.32 34.33 -33.73
C ASN A 97 55.06 35.20 -33.65
N TYR A 98 54.43 35.44 -34.80
CA TYR A 98 53.20 36.21 -34.90
C TYR A 98 51.97 35.31 -34.88
N TYR A 99 50.96 35.75 -34.16
CA TYR A 99 49.64 35.16 -34.05
C TYR A 99 48.62 36.23 -34.45
N GLU A 100 47.75 35.94 -35.42
CA GLU A 100 46.78 36.91 -35.94
C GLU A 100 45.76 37.33 -34.88
N ASN A 101 45.40 36.41 -33.98
CA ASN A 101 44.33 36.58 -33.01
C ASN A 101 44.86 36.53 -31.59
N VAL A 102 44.29 37.36 -30.70
CA VAL A 102 44.54 37.30 -29.26
C VAL A 102 43.30 37.69 -28.47
N ARG A 103 43.07 36.98 -27.36
CA ARG A 103 42.00 37.26 -26.40
C ARG A 103 42.50 37.14 -24.97
N TYR A 104 42.07 38.05 -24.11
CA TYR A 104 42.39 38.05 -22.68
C TYR A 104 41.15 37.76 -21.83
N ALA A 105 41.36 37.09 -20.70
CA ALA A 105 40.36 36.84 -19.67
C ALA A 105 40.97 37.14 -18.30
N SER A 106 40.28 37.91 -17.45
CA SER A 106 40.83 38.31 -16.14
C SER A 106 39.78 38.34 -15.03
N SER A 107 40.13 37.78 -13.88
CA SER A 107 39.36 37.84 -12.63
C SER A 107 39.99 38.88 -11.71
N SER A 108 39.45 39.07 -10.51
CA SER A 108 40.10 39.91 -9.49
C SER A 108 41.49 39.38 -9.07
N ARG A 109 41.77 38.09 -9.30
CA ARG A 109 43.02 37.41 -8.88
C ARG A 109 43.92 37.02 -10.06
N LEU A 110 43.34 36.58 -11.16
CA LEU A 110 44.07 36.08 -12.34
C LEU A 110 43.91 36.98 -13.58
N GLY A 111 44.80 36.77 -14.53
CA GLY A 111 44.78 37.31 -15.88
C GLY A 111 45.56 36.38 -16.79
N LEU A 112 44.86 35.76 -17.74
CA LEU A 112 45.46 35.01 -18.85
C LEU A 112 45.04 35.64 -20.17
N GLY A 113 45.72 35.25 -21.23
CA GLY A 113 45.21 35.33 -22.59
C GLY A 113 45.55 34.06 -23.37
N MET A 114 45.01 33.99 -24.56
CA MET A 114 45.41 33.04 -25.59
C MET A 114 45.66 33.85 -26.85
N ALA A 115 46.83 33.66 -27.44
CA ALA A 115 47.08 34.02 -28.83
C ALA A 115 46.97 32.76 -29.70
N TRP A 116 46.45 32.90 -30.91
CA TRP A 116 46.40 31.81 -31.87
C TRP A 116 46.57 32.28 -33.31
N THR A 117 47.17 31.43 -34.13
CA THR A 117 47.24 31.67 -35.58
C THR A 117 45.85 31.55 -36.19
N GLU A 118 45.59 32.23 -37.31
CA GLU A 118 44.30 32.14 -38.01
C GLU A 118 43.91 30.66 -38.27
N PRO A 119 42.78 30.17 -37.74
CA PRO A 119 42.37 28.78 -37.92
C PRO A 119 42.07 28.47 -39.39
N LYS A 120 42.46 27.28 -39.84
CA LYS A 120 42.17 26.77 -41.19
C LYS A 120 41.94 25.27 -41.15
N VAL A 121 41.14 24.79 -42.10
CA VAL A 121 40.86 23.35 -42.28
C VAL A 121 42.15 22.63 -42.66
N GLY A 122 42.45 21.52 -41.96
CA GLY A 122 43.60 20.65 -42.27
C GLY A 122 44.98 21.19 -41.86
N GLU A 123 45.13 22.49 -41.59
CA GLU A 123 46.37 23.08 -41.08
C GLU A 123 46.38 23.09 -39.52
N PRO A 124 47.54 22.88 -38.85
CA PRO A 124 47.64 23.05 -37.41
C PRO A 124 47.44 24.52 -37.00
N THR A 125 46.36 24.79 -36.27
CA THR A 125 46.16 26.05 -35.55
C THR A 125 47.05 26.04 -34.33
N LYS A 126 47.96 27.01 -34.24
CA LYS A 126 48.99 27.12 -33.20
C LYS A 126 48.50 28.01 -32.08
N PHE A 127 48.60 27.55 -30.85
CA PHE A 127 48.11 28.26 -29.67
C PHE A 127 49.22 28.59 -28.68
N HIS A 128 49.15 29.78 -28.09
CA HIS A 128 50.08 30.25 -27.08
C HIS A 128 49.31 30.88 -25.90
N VAL A 129 49.50 30.32 -24.71
CA VAL A 129 48.86 30.82 -23.47
C VAL A 129 49.71 31.96 -22.91
N ILE A 130 49.10 33.13 -22.76
CA ILE A 130 49.76 34.33 -22.23
C ILE A 130 49.40 34.46 -20.75
N ALA A 131 50.38 34.61 -19.86
CA ALA A 131 50.14 35.01 -18.48
C ALA A 131 50.24 36.54 -18.34
N THR A 132 49.13 37.22 -18.03
CA THR A 132 49.12 38.69 -17.83
C THR A 132 49.07 39.10 -16.36
N ARG A 133 48.51 38.24 -15.49
CA ARG A 133 48.49 38.41 -14.03
C ARG A 133 48.33 37.04 -13.37
N LEU A 134 49.42 36.45 -12.88
CA LEU A 134 49.41 35.24 -12.06
C LEU A 134 50.13 35.52 -10.72
N PRO A 135 49.70 34.90 -9.60
CA PRO A 135 50.50 34.85 -8.38
C PRO A 135 51.87 34.22 -8.63
N ALA A 136 52.89 34.63 -7.88
CA ALA A 136 54.27 34.15 -8.06
C ALA A 136 54.44 32.63 -7.86
N GLU A 137 53.54 31.99 -7.11
CA GLU A 137 53.55 30.55 -6.80
C GLU A 137 52.66 29.72 -7.76
N ALA A 138 51.97 30.37 -8.71
CA ALA A 138 51.01 29.73 -9.59
C ALA A 138 51.65 29.22 -10.88
N ASN A 139 51.23 28.03 -11.31
CA ASN A 139 51.50 27.45 -12.61
C ASN A 139 50.18 27.34 -13.41
N TYR A 140 50.28 27.12 -14.72
CA TYR A 140 49.14 26.81 -15.58
C TYR A 140 49.41 25.58 -16.45
N ARG A 141 48.35 24.94 -16.95
CA ARG A 141 48.44 23.90 -17.98
C ARG A 141 47.15 23.85 -18.81
N VAL A 142 47.24 23.29 -20.02
CA VAL A 142 46.06 22.97 -20.84
C VAL A 142 45.55 21.60 -20.42
N ASP A 143 44.27 21.52 -20.06
CA ASP A 143 43.62 20.30 -19.58
C ASP A 143 42.79 19.60 -20.66
N GLY A 144 42.34 20.32 -21.68
CA GLY A 144 41.47 19.76 -22.71
C GLY A 144 40.99 20.78 -23.75
N ILE A 145 40.44 20.27 -24.85
CA ILE A 145 39.91 21.03 -25.99
C ILE A 145 38.63 20.35 -26.46
N ASP A 146 37.50 21.00 -26.20
CA ASP A 146 36.17 20.45 -26.42
C ASP A 146 35.45 21.16 -27.57
N LEU A 147 34.50 20.49 -28.22
CA LEU A 147 33.60 21.13 -29.17
C LEU A 147 32.52 21.90 -28.41
N VAL A 148 32.21 23.11 -28.88
CA VAL A 148 31.14 23.94 -28.33
C VAL A 148 30.27 24.54 -29.41
N HIS A 149 28.97 24.53 -29.16
CA HIS A 149 27.97 25.14 -30.03
C HIS A 149 27.12 26.14 -29.23
N GLN A 150 26.42 27.03 -29.94
CA GLN A 150 25.49 27.95 -29.30
C GLN A 150 24.12 27.28 -29.15
N GLY A 151 23.56 27.36 -27.95
CA GLY A 151 22.19 26.97 -27.65
C GLY A 151 21.59 27.90 -26.61
N THR A 152 20.55 27.45 -25.92
CA THR A 152 19.87 28.24 -24.87
C THR A 152 19.70 27.42 -23.59
N ASP A 153 19.84 28.07 -22.43
CA ASP A 153 19.55 27.46 -21.13
C ASP A 153 18.04 27.29 -20.87
N ASP A 154 17.68 26.70 -19.72
CA ASP A 154 16.29 26.53 -19.25
C ASP A 154 15.50 27.84 -19.11
N LYS A 155 16.17 29.00 -19.18
CA LYS A 155 15.60 30.36 -19.11
C LYS A 155 15.59 31.05 -20.48
N GLY A 156 15.97 30.35 -21.55
CA GLY A 156 16.06 30.89 -22.91
C GLY A 156 17.24 31.82 -23.16
N GLN A 157 18.23 31.88 -22.26
CA GLN A 157 19.44 32.69 -22.43
C GLN A 157 20.45 31.99 -23.33
N PRO A 158 21.11 32.69 -24.28
CA PRO A 158 22.17 32.10 -25.09
C PRO A 158 23.32 31.59 -24.23
N VAL A 159 23.63 30.30 -24.34
CA VAL A 159 24.74 29.63 -23.65
C VAL A 159 25.59 28.86 -24.65
N TRP A 160 26.86 28.70 -24.30
CA TRP A 160 27.72 27.73 -24.97
C TRP A 160 27.41 26.35 -24.39
N ILE A 161 26.76 25.53 -25.20
CA ILE A 161 26.59 24.12 -24.90
C ILE A 161 27.91 23.44 -25.27
N TYR A 162 28.43 22.70 -24.30
CA TYR A 162 29.57 21.82 -24.46
C TYR A 162 29.00 20.47 -24.86
N ASP A 163 29.63 19.80 -25.82
CA ASP A 163 29.18 18.46 -26.23
C ASP A 163 29.47 17.42 -25.13
N ASP A 164 30.08 17.82 -24.00
CA ASP A 164 30.48 16.97 -22.89
C ASP A 164 29.95 17.37 -21.49
N TYR A 165 29.56 16.36 -20.72
CA TYR A 165 29.26 16.44 -19.29
C TYR A 165 30.48 15.95 -18.49
N ILE A 166 31.52 16.80 -18.41
CA ILE A 166 32.79 16.66 -17.67
C ILE A 166 33.19 15.21 -17.27
N MET A 167 33.91 14.53 -18.15
CA MET A 167 34.74 13.36 -17.79
C MET A 167 36.18 13.76 -17.39
N ASP A 168 36.90 12.83 -16.76
CA ASP A 168 38.24 13.07 -16.21
C ASP A 168 39.23 13.59 -17.26
N THR A 169 39.82 14.74 -16.93
CA THR A 169 40.91 15.41 -17.66
C THR A 169 42.09 14.50 -18.03
N SER A 170 42.29 13.36 -17.35
CA SER A 170 43.36 12.40 -17.69
C SER A 170 43.27 11.82 -19.11
N GLN A 171 42.07 11.60 -19.66
CA GLN A 171 41.91 11.09 -21.03
C GLN A 171 41.93 12.20 -22.09
N PHE A 172 41.42 13.38 -21.74
CA PHE A 172 41.29 14.54 -22.65
C PHE A 172 42.63 15.09 -23.17
N LEU A 173 43.70 14.94 -22.38
CA LEU A 173 45.04 15.45 -22.67
C LEU A 173 45.68 14.91 -23.98
N LYS A 174 45.14 13.81 -24.54
CA LYS A 174 45.69 13.18 -25.74
C LYS A 174 45.28 13.83 -27.07
N LYS A 175 44.21 14.63 -27.10
CA LYS A 175 43.79 15.42 -28.29
C LYS A 175 44.81 16.48 -28.74
N VAL A 176 45.78 16.80 -27.87
CA VAL A 176 46.52 18.06 -27.92
C VAL A 176 47.99 17.81 -28.20
N LYS A 177 48.39 17.97 -29.47
CA LYS A 177 49.77 17.74 -29.89
C LYS A 177 50.70 18.72 -29.16
N ASN A 178 51.72 18.17 -28.50
CA ASN A 178 52.72 18.83 -27.67
C ASN A 178 52.28 19.34 -26.28
N SER A 179 51.00 19.31 -25.87
CA SER A 179 50.66 19.56 -24.46
C SER A 179 50.85 18.28 -23.64
N LYS A 180 51.96 18.18 -22.92
CA LYS A 180 52.30 16.98 -22.13
C LYS A 180 51.52 16.84 -20.81
N GLY A 181 50.49 17.66 -20.59
CA GLY A 181 49.84 17.83 -19.27
C GLY A 181 50.77 18.41 -18.18
N GLU A 182 51.96 18.86 -18.57
CA GLU A 182 52.99 19.44 -17.70
C GLU A 182 52.57 20.84 -17.22
N TRP A 183 52.88 21.15 -15.95
CA TRP A 183 52.59 22.45 -15.34
C TRP A 183 53.66 23.49 -15.70
N VAL A 184 53.27 24.55 -16.40
CA VAL A 184 54.14 25.67 -16.80
C VAL A 184 54.16 26.77 -15.71
N PRO A 185 55.33 27.23 -15.24
CA PRO A 185 55.42 28.30 -14.24
C PRO A 185 54.81 29.63 -14.66
N GLY A 186 54.10 30.30 -13.74
CA GLY A 186 53.33 31.51 -14.01
C GLY A 186 54.06 32.86 -14.00
N PRO A 187 55.20 33.07 -13.33
CA PRO A 187 55.94 34.32 -13.40
C PRO A 187 57.24 34.20 -14.22
N LEU A 188 57.11 34.09 -15.54
CA LEU A 188 58.17 34.52 -16.46
C LEU A 188 57.65 35.65 -17.34
N TYR A 189 58.10 36.87 -17.03
CA TYR A 189 58.16 37.94 -18.04
C TYR A 189 59.24 37.54 -19.06
N LYS A 190 58.83 36.74 -20.06
CA LYS A 190 59.54 36.14 -21.23
C LYS A 190 59.85 34.63 -21.14
N ASP A 191 59.32 33.93 -22.16
CA ASP A 191 59.77 32.65 -22.79
C ASP A 191 59.74 31.33 -22.00
N PRO A 192 59.52 30.15 -22.65
CA PRO A 192 60.19 29.75 -23.91
C PRO A 192 59.38 29.05 -25.04
N SER A 193 59.78 29.34 -26.27
CA SER A 193 59.91 28.45 -27.45
C SER A 193 58.74 27.59 -27.93
N SER A 194 58.24 27.91 -29.13
CA SER A 194 57.14 27.24 -29.88
C SER A 194 55.74 27.50 -29.29
N PRO A 195 54.65 27.42 -30.09
CA PRO A 195 53.29 27.33 -29.55
C PRO A 195 53.18 26.22 -28.49
N ASN A 196 52.44 26.53 -27.43
CA ASN A 196 52.20 25.66 -26.27
C ASN A 196 51.46 24.38 -26.69
N PHE A 197 50.65 24.45 -27.75
CA PHE A 197 49.99 23.31 -28.37
C PHE A 197 49.47 23.63 -29.77
N GLU A 198 49.10 22.57 -30.52
CA GLU A 198 48.49 22.67 -31.84
C GLU A 198 47.15 21.92 -31.92
N VAL A 199 46.20 22.44 -32.69
CA VAL A 199 44.91 21.79 -33.04
C VAL A 199 44.66 21.89 -34.53
N THR A 200 44.43 20.77 -35.21
CA THR A 200 44.00 20.76 -36.61
C THR A 200 42.48 20.69 -36.67
N PHE A 201 41.83 21.73 -37.18
CA PHE A 201 40.38 21.72 -37.43
C PHE A 201 40.07 20.86 -38.66
N THR A 202 39.03 20.02 -38.57
CA THR A 202 38.51 19.22 -39.71
C THR A 202 37.10 19.63 -40.12
N SER A 203 36.55 20.66 -39.46
CA SER A 203 35.16 21.09 -39.57
C SER A 203 35.01 22.52 -39.06
N ASN A 204 33.98 23.22 -39.55
CA ASN A 204 33.71 24.64 -39.25
C ASN A 204 33.01 24.81 -37.89
N ASP A 205 33.71 24.43 -36.83
CA ASP A 205 33.21 24.45 -35.45
C ASP A 205 33.94 25.48 -34.58
N THR A 206 33.38 25.70 -33.39
CA THR A 206 34.07 26.39 -32.30
C THR A 206 34.60 25.35 -31.31
N ILE A 207 35.88 25.47 -30.95
CA ILE A 207 36.46 24.70 -29.86
C ILE A 207 36.58 25.58 -28.61
N ALA A 208 36.36 25.02 -27.43
CA ALA A 208 36.71 25.63 -26.17
C ALA A 208 37.99 25.00 -25.62
N VAL A 209 39.06 25.79 -25.53
CA VAL A 209 40.30 25.38 -24.84
C VAL A 209 40.12 25.60 -23.34
N LEU A 210 40.39 24.56 -22.55
CA LEU A 210 40.37 24.59 -21.09
C LEU A 210 41.79 24.73 -20.53
N VAL A 211 42.07 25.88 -19.91
CA VAL A 211 43.34 26.13 -19.19
C VAL A 211 43.08 26.07 -17.69
N ARG A 212 43.79 25.20 -16.96
CA ARG A 212 43.78 25.13 -15.48
C ARG A 212 44.93 25.97 -14.92
N VAL A 213 44.66 26.74 -13.88
CA VAL A 213 45.67 27.44 -13.05
C VAL A 213 45.68 26.82 -11.65
N GLY A 214 46.86 26.59 -11.08
CA GLY A 214 47.04 25.92 -9.78
C GLY A 214 48.45 26.12 -9.23
N PRO A 215 48.77 25.66 -8.00
CA PRO A 215 50.09 25.83 -7.42
C PRO A 215 51.15 25.02 -8.16
N ALA A 216 52.42 25.46 -8.09
CA ALA A 216 53.55 24.68 -8.56
C ALA A 216 53.55 23.27 -7.96
N SER A 217 53.79 22.25 -8.79
CA SER A 217 53.67 20.84 -8.43
C SER A 217 54.61 20.47 -7.28
N ASN A 218 54.03 20.33 -6.09
CA ASN A 218 54.51 19.71 -4.83
C ASN A 218 53.93 20.38 -3.57
N VAL A 219 53.17 21.48 -3.70
CA VAL A 219 52.46 22.09 -2.56
C VAL A 219 51.15 21.33 -2.29
N VAL A 220 51.01 20.75 -1.10
CA VAL A 220 49.75 20.18 -0.61
C VAL A 220 48.72 21.31 -0.51
N ALA A 221 47.54 21.14 -1.09
CA ALA A 221 46.54 22.20 -1.22
C ALA A 221 45.95 22.67 0.13
N SER A 222 46.64 23.60 0.79
CA SER A 222 46.19 24.26 2.01
C SER A 222 45.25 25.43 1.69
N GLU A 223 43.95 25.14 1.57
CA GLU A 223 42.76 26.01 1.70
C GLU A 223 42.67 27.37 0.94
N TYR A 224 43.72 27.84 0.24
CA TYR A 224 43.79 29.20 -0.31
C TYR A 224 43.92 29.31 -1.84
N TYR A 225 44.03 28.18 -2.56
CA TYR A 225 44.08 28.15 -4.02
C TYR A 225 43.20 27.02 -4.57
N ALA A 226 41.94 27.36 -4.87
CA ALA A 226 41.12 26.55 -5.75
C ALA A 226 41.69 26.59 -7.19
N ALA A 227 41.55 25.50 -7.94
CA ALA A 227 41.97 25.48 -9.34
C ALA A 227 41.00 26.33 -10.18
N GLU A 228 41.42 27.52 -10.59
CA GLU A 228 40.65 28.36 -11.52
C GLU A 228 40.80 27.81 -12.95
N TYR A 229 39.69 27.72 -13.67
CA TYR A 229 39.66 27.32 -15.08
C TYR A 229 39.30 28.51 -15.96
N ILE A 230 40.04 28.67 -17.07
CA ILE A 230 39.73 29.65 -18.10
C ILE A 230 39.37 28.89 -19.38
N ARG A 231 38.14 29.11 -19.87
CA ARG A 231 37.63 28.57 -21.13
C ARG A 231 37.72 29.64 -22.21
N LEU A 232 38.39 29.34 -23.32
CA LEU A 232 38.53 30.26 -24.45
C LEU A 232 38.00 29.60 -25.70
N ALA A 233 36.88 30.13 -26.19
CA ALA A 233 36.23 29.72 -27.43
C ALA A 233 36.98 30.29 -28.64
N VAL A 234 37.38 29.42 -29.56
CA VAL A 234 38.10 29.71 -30.80
C VAL A 234 37.33 29.07 -31.95
N SER A 235 36.82 29.88 -32.86
CA SER A 235 36.01 29.45 -34.00
C SER A 235 36.87 29.37 -35.25
N LEU A 236 36.76 28.29 -36.01
CA LEU A 236 36.97 28.37 -37.45
C LEU A 236 35.79 29.14 -38.07
N ASN A 237 36.03 29.84 -39.18
CA ASN A 237 34.99 30.52 -39.96
C ASN A 237 35.21 30.29 -41.45
N ASP A 238 35.14 29.02 -41.87
CA ASP A 238 35.21 28.59 -43.27
C ASP A 238 33.88 28.00 -43.70
N SER A 239 33.09 28.80 -44.44
CA SER A 239 31.77 28.40 -44.93
C SER A 239 31.78 27.31 -46.02
N ASN A 240 32.96 26.87 -46.47
CA ASN A 240 33.08 25.78 -47.46
C ASN A 240 33.11 24.39 -46.81
N VAL A 241 33.23 24.31 -45.48
CA VAL A 241 33.28 23.06 -44.72
C VAL A 241 32.16 23.07 -43.68
N PRO A 242 31.38 21.99 -43.51
CA PRO A 242 30.34 21.95 -42.49
C PRO A 242 30.93 21.89 -41.07
N SER A 243 30.16 22.37 -40.09
CA SER A 243 30.36 22.00 -38.68
C SER A 243 30.08 20.50 -38.47
N VAL A 244 30.58 19.89 -37.38
CA VAL A 244 30.20 18.50 -37.00
C VAL A 244 28.67 18.41 -36.85
N HIS A 245 28.04 19.45 -36.30
CA HIS A 245 26.59 19.60 -36.18
C HIS A 245 25.86 19.66 -37.53
N GLU A 246 26.39 20.39 -38.50
CA GLU A 246 25.81 20.42 -39.84
C GLU A 246 26.04 19.10 -40.59
N LYS A 247 27.21 18.49 -40.45
CA LYS A 247 27.54 17.19 -41.04
C LYS A 247 26.60 16.09 -40.53
N SER A 248 26.32 16.04 -39.22
CA SER A 248 25.32 15.15 -38.63
C SER A 248 23.93 15.35 -39.26
N ARG A 249 23.44 16.60 -39.34
CA ARG A 249 22.17 16.91 -40.02
C ARG A 249 22.14 16.55 -41.50
N GLN A 250 23.24 16.75 -42.22
CA GLN A 250 23.38 16.36 -43.63
C GLN A 250 23.29 14.84 -43.79
N LEU A 251 23.93 14.07 -42.90
CA LEU A 251 23.86 12.61 -42.88
C LEU A 251 22.46 12.10 -42.47
N ALA A 252 21.84 12.70 -41.46
CA ALA A 252 20.46 12.38 -41.09
C ALA A 252 19.45 12.66 -42.21
N ALA A 253 19.67 13.73 -43.00
CA ALA A 253 18.90 14.02 -44.20
C ALA A 253 19.17 13.01 -45.33
N LEU A 254 20.42 12.58 -45.51
CA LEU A 254 20.80 11.53 -46.47
C LEU A 254 20.12 10.19 -46.14
N ALA A 255 20.21 9.73 -44.89
CA ALA A 255 19.55 8.51 -44.43
C ALA A 255 18.03 8.52 -44.70
N LYS A 256 17.37 9.64 -44.39
CA LYS A 256 15.93 9.85 -44.63
C LYS A 256 15.58 9.92 -46.13
N ALA A 257 16.52 10.34 -46.98
CA ALA A 257 16.36 10.35 -48.43
C ALA A 257 16.58 8.96 -49.05
N GLU A 258 17.55 8.19 -48.57
CA GLU A 258 17.88 6.85 -49.07
C GLU A 258 16.85 5.79 -48.65
N LEU A 259 16.44 5.79 -47.38
CA LEU A 259 15.43 4.85 -46.86
C LEU A 259 13.99 5.29 -47.16
N GLY A 260 13.79 6.59 -47.40
CA GLY A 260 12.49 7.19 -47.67
C GLY A 260 11.59 7.38 -46.44
N ALA A 261 10.43 8.02 -46.64
CA ALA A 261 9.57 8.53 -45.58
C ALA A 261 8.88 7.47 -44.68
N ASN A 262 9.04 6.18 -44.98
CA ASN A 262 8.44 5.07 -44.23
C ASN A 262 9.44 4.29 -43.37
N ALA A 263 10.71 4.72 -43.31
CA ALA A 263 11.75 4.08 -42.52
C ALA A 263 11.39 4.03 -41.03
N SER A 264 11.54 2.86 -40.41
CA SER A 264 11.38 2.67 -38.96
C SER A 264 12.58 3.26 -38.20
N GLN A 265 12.45 3.43 -36.88
CA GLN A 265 13.59 3.92 -36.08
C GLN A 265 14.75 2.92 -36.12
N TYR A 266 14.45 1.61 -36.20
CA TYR A 266 15.46 0.59 -36.44
C TYR A 266 16.18 0.78 -37.80
N ASP A 267 15.43 1.03 -38.89
CA ASP A 267 16.04 1.16 -40.21
C ASP A 267 16.99 2.37 -40.27
N LEU A 268 16.57 3.49 -39.66
CA LEU A 268 17.37 4.71 -39.54
C LEU A 268 18.59 4.53 -38.62
N ALA A 269 18.43 3.81 -37.50
CA ALA A 269 19.54 3.52 -36.59
C ALA A 269 20.55 2.54 -37.18
N LEU A 270 20.09 1.55 -37.94
CA LEU A 270 20.96 0.60 -38.64
C LEU A 270 21.77 1.30 -39.73
N TRP A 271 21.14 2.19 -40.51
CA TRP A 271 21.86 3.04 -41.46
C TRP A 271 22.90 3.93 -40.75
N ALA A 272 22.56 4.54 -39.61
CA ALA A 272 23.49 5.38 -38.85
C ALA A 272 24.68 4.59 -38.31
N HIS A 273 24.42 3.39 -37.79
CA HIS A 273 25.42 2.45 -37.33
C HIS A 273 26.37 2.02 -38.45
N ASP A 274 25.80 1.57 -39.58
CA ASP A 274 26.58 1.08 -40.71
C ASP A 274 27.39 2.20 -41.35
N TRP A 275 26.83 3.41 -41.45
CA TRP A 275 27.56 4.60 -41.88
C TRP A 275 28.75 4.90 -40.96
N ILE A 276 28.57 4.89 -39.63
CA ILE A 276 29.66 5.14 -38.68
C ILE A 276 30.78 4.10 -38.87
N ILE A 277 30.44 2.82 -38.99
CA ILE A 277 31.43 1.73 -39.18
C ILE A 277 32.14 1.85 -40.54
N ASP A 278 31.41 2.06 -41.65
CA ASP A 278 32.02 2.17 -42.99
C ASP A 278 32.94 3.38 -43.18
N HIS A 279 32.87 4.37 -42.28
CA HIS A 279 33.62 5.63 -42.38
C HIS A 279 34.62 5.83 -41.24
N MET A 280 34.90 4.81 -40.42
CA MET A 280 35.78 4.88 -39.26
C MET A 280 36.95 3.91 -39.30
N GLU A 281 38.03 4.28 -38.63
CA GLU A 281 39.11 3.41 -38.19
C GLU A 281 39.32 3.60 -36.68
N TYR A 282 39.65 2.52 -35.95
CA TYR A 282 39.81 2.58 -34.50
C TYR A 282 41.16 3.20 -34.09
N ASP A 283 41.12 4.28 -33.33
CA ASP A 283 42.31 4.99 -32.86
C ASP A 283 42.95 4.34 -31.63
N HIS A 284 43.88 3.42 -31.87
CA HIS A 284 44.71 2.80 -30.83
C HIS A 284 45.70 3.76 -30.13
N THR A 285 45.87 5.00 -30.61
CA THR A 285 46.66 6.03 -29.90
C THR A 285 45.85 6.75 -28.82
N PHE A 286 44.52 6.62 -28.87
CA PHE A 286 43.56 7.32 -28.02
C PHE A 286 43.67 8.87 -28.12
N GLY A 287 44.01 9.37 -29.31
CA GLY A 287 44.11 10.80 -29.62
C GLY A 287 42.77 11.45 -29.98
N PHE A 288 41.80 10.69 -30.52
CA PHE A 288 40.48 11.22 -30.92
C PHE A 288 39.33 10.50 -30.19
N CYS A 289 38.56 11.27 -29.41
CA CYS A 289 37.48 10.75 -28.54
C CYS A 289 36.17 11.54 -28.61
N GLY A 290 36.05 12.57 -29.47
CA GLY A 290 34.81 13.32 -29.65
C GLY A 290 34.06 12.97 -30.94
N ALA A 291 32.89 13.58 -31.16
CA ALA A 291 32.07 13.37 -32.35
C ALA A 291 32.76 13.79 -33.65
N GLU A 292 33.78 14.67 -33.60
CA GLU A 292 34.60 15.01 -34.76
C GLU A 292 35.39 13.80 -35.30
N GLY A 293 35.80 12.90 -34.40
CA GLY A 293 36.48 11.65 -34.78
C GLY A 293 35.65 10.85 -35.75
N ALA A 294 34.37 10.65 -35.41
CA ALA A 294 33.39 9.93 -36.21
C ALA A 294 32.94 10.68 -37.47
N LEU A 295 32.45 11.91 -37.33
CA LEU A 295 31.67 12.54 -38.40
C LEU A 295 32.53 13.27 -39.44
N THR A 296 33.77 13.66 -39.11
CA THR A 296 34.62 14.47 -40.00
C THR A 296 36.08 14.00 -40.13
N ARG A 297 36.62 13.20 -39.20
CA ARG A 297 37.97 12.61 -39.32
C ARG A 297 37.98 11.20 -39.92
N GLY A 298 36.99 10.37 -39.58
CA GLY A 298 37.01 8.94 -39.86
C GLY A 298 38.04 8.16 -39.03
N LEU A 299 38.38 8.65 -37.84
CA LEU A 299 39.36 8.04 -36.94
C LEU A 299 39.01 8.39 -35.49
N GLY A 300 38.89 7.38 -34.61
CA GLY A 300 38.63 7.63 -33.19
C GLY A 300 38.47 6.40 -32.31
N THR A 301 38.36 6.64 -31.00
CA THR A 301 38.14 5.63 -29.95
C THR A 301 36.67 5.26 -29.81
N CYS A 302 36.34 4.27 -28.97
CA CYS A 302 34.96 3.89 -28.63
C CYS A 302 34.05 5.09 -28.27
N GLU A 303 34.58 6.10 -27.58
CA GLU A 303 33.86 7.34 -27.26
C GLU A 303 33.54 8.19 -28.51
N SER A 304 34.40 8.19 -29.54
CA SER A 304 34.10 8.81 -30.84
C SER A 304 32.99 8.06 -31.59
N TYR A 305 33.01 6.71 -31.64
CA TYR A 305 31.94 5.93 -32.26
C TYR A 305 30.61 6.20 -31.54
N HIS A 306 30.60 6.13 -30.20
CA HIS A 306 29.44 6.42 -29.37
C HIS A 306 28.89 7.84 -29.64
N ARG A 307 29.73 8.88 -29.57
CA ARG A 307 29.28 10.27 -29.72
C ARG A 307 28.80 10.58 -31.13
N GLY A 308 29.52 10.12 -32.16
CA GLY A 308 29.11 10.28 -33.55
C GLY A 308 27.77 9.61 -33.81
N LEU A 309 27.58 8.38 -33.32
CA LEU A 309 26.33 7.65 -33.43
C LEU A 309 25.19 8.34 -32.65
N VAL A 310 25.41 8.72 -31.39
CA VAL A 310 24.42 9.44 -30.56
C VAL A 310 23.96 10.73 -31.25
N MET A 311 24.90 11.52 -31.78
CA MET A 311 24.62 12.78 -32.45
C MET A 311 23.79 12.58 -33.72
N LEU A 312 24.16 11.59 -34.54
CA LEU A 312 23.43 11.21 -35.75
C LEU A 312 22.03 10.64 -35.42
N LEU A 313 21.90 9.79 -34.41
CA LEU A 313 20.62 9.25 -33.93
C LEU A 313 19.68 10.37 -33.43
N ASN A 314 20.22 11.36 -32.71
CA ASN A 314 19.43 12.52 -32.26
C ASN A 314 18.92 13.36 -33.44
N ASP A 315 19.73 13.66 -34.46
CA ASP A 315 19.29 14.34 -35.68
C ASP A 315 18.33 13.48 -36.55
N LEU A 316 18.41 12.15 -36.41
CA LEU A 316 17.42 11.23 -36.97
C LEU A 316 16.08 11.27 -36.23
N GLY A 317 16.05 11.72 -34.97
CA GLY A 317 14.86 11.81 -34.12
C GLY A 317 14.67 10.58 -33.23
N ILE A 318 15.76 9.91 -32.85
CA ILE A 318 15.78 8.72 -32.02
C ILE A 318 16.30 9.11 -30.63
N GLU A 319 15.55 8.78 -29.57
CA GLU A 319 16.00 9.04 -28.20
C GLU A 319 17.22 8.16 -27.88
N THR A 320 18.29 8.78 -27.38
CA THR A 320 19.55 8.12 -27.04
C THR A 320 19.85 8.13 -25.54
N GLY A 321 20.77 7.28 -25.11
CA GLY A 321 21.39 7.32 -23.78
C GLY A 321 22.79 6.71 -23.79
N ARG A 322 23.44 6.68 -22.64
CA ARG A 322 24.83 6.22 -22.47
C ARG A 322 24.91 5.15 -21.38
N GLN A 323 25.74 4.14 -21.61
CA GLN A 323 26.07 3.11 -20.63
C GLN A 323 27.58 2.83 -20.67
N VAL A 324 28.20 2.59 -19.52
CA VAL A 324 29.66 2.48 -19.37
C VAL A 324 30.05 1.40 -18.36
N ASP A 325 31.27 0.89 -18.52
CA ASP A 325 31.98 0.00 -17.63
C ASP A 325 33.41 0.53 -17.33
N ASP A 326 34.28 -0.29 -16.74
CA ASP A 326 35.64 0.08 -16.34
C ASP A 326 36.49 0.77 -17.43
N ASN A 327 36.27 0.54 -18.73
CA ASN A 327 37.02 1.21 -19.82
C ASN A 327 36.28 1.38 -21.16
N HIS A 328 35.03 0.94 -21.31
CA HIS A 328 34.31 0.95 -22.60
C HIS A 328 32.92 1.60 -22.50
N VAL A 329 32.37 2.02 -23.65
CA VAL A 329 31.12 2.80 -23.76
C VAL A 329 30.16 2.21 -24.79
N TRP A 330 28.91 2.06 -24.35
CA TRP A 330 27.79 1.53 -25.12
C TRP A 330 26.75 2.62 -25.39
N THR A 331 26.12 2.55 -26.57
CA THR A 331 25.04 3.47 -26.95
C THR A 331 23.70 2.86 -26.58
N LEU A 332 22.86 3.60 -25.86
CA LEU A 332 21.45 3.24 -25.69
C LEU A 332 20.64 3.95 -26.77
N ALA A 333 19.71 3.23 -27.40
CA ALA A 333 18.80 3.80 -28.38
C ALA A 333 17.37 3.29 -28.15
N LYS A 334 16.39 4.16 -28.36
CA LYS A 334 14.97 3.83 -28.26
C LYS A 334 14.40 3.55 -29.65
N LEU A 335 14.48 2.30 -30.08
CA LEU A 335 14.07 1.86 -31.41
C LEU A 335 12.64 1.30 -31.37
N ASP A 336 11.79 1.81 -32.26
CA ASP A 336 10.38 1.42 -32.41
C ASP A 336 9.62 1.42 -31.06
N GLY A 337 9.97 2.39 -30.20
CA GLY A 337 9.41 2.58 -28.85
C GLY A 337 9.99 1.72 -27.73
N GLN A 338 10.97 0.85 -27.99
CA GLN A 338 11.65 0.00 -27.01
C GLN A 338 13.11 0.41 -26.81
N TRP A 339 13.64 0.29 -25.59
CA TRP A 339 15.04 0.60 -25.32
C TRP A 339 15.92 -0.64 -25.50
N CYS A 340 17.01 -0.46 -26.24
CA CYS A 340 18.04 -1.47 -26.49
C CYS A 340 19.45 -0.85 -26.51
N THR A 341 20.49 -1.68 -26.38
CA THR A 341 21.89 -1.26 -26.55
C THR A 341 22.37 -1.50 -27.97
N ILE A 342 23.25 -0.63 -28.45
CA ILE A 342 23.95 -0.70 -29.74
C ILE A 342 25.44 -0.44 -29.47
N ASP A 343 26.34 -1.19 -30.10
CA ASP A 343 27.78 -1.00 -29.98
C ASP A 343 28.50 -1.04 -31.33
N ALA A 344 28.58 0.11 -31.99
CA ALA A 344 29.29 0.26 -33.25
C ALA A 344 30.81 0.04 -33.16
N THR A 345 31.41 -0.03 -31.97
CA THR A 345 32.86 -0.29 -31.84
C THR A 345 33.14 -1.79 -31.87
N TRP A 346 32.34 -2.59 -31.17
CA TRP A 346 32.47 -4.05 -31.22
C TRP A 346 31.93 -4.64 -32.53
N ASP A 347 30.91 -4.02 -33.11
CA ASP A 347 30.39 -4.38 -34.43
C ASP A 347 31.31 -3.90 -35.59
N ASP A 348 32.27 -2.98 -35.37
CA ASP A 348 33.37 -2.65 -36.30
C ASP A 348 34.48 -3.72 -36.31
N THR A 349 34.07 -4.98 -36.40
CA THR A 349 34.96 -6.11 -36.68
C THR A 349 34.22 -7.12 -37.57
N ASP A 350 34.57 -7.18 -38.86
CA ASP A 350 34.03 -8.23 -39.74
C ASP A 350 34.85 -9.52 -39.60
N TYR A 351 34.23 -10.53 -39.00
CA TYR A 351 34.86 -11.82 -38.75
C TYR A 351 34.67 -12.76 -39.95
N ASP A 352 35.64 -12.83 -40.86
CA ASP A 352 35.63 -13.85 -41.92
C ASP A 352 35.88 -15.26 -41.35
N LEU A 353 34.77 -15.88 -40.93
CA LEU A 353 34.70 -17.26 -40.48
C LEU A 353 34.22 -18.22 -41.59
N SER A 354 34.06 -17.74 -42.83
CA SER A 354 33.45 -18.48 -43.94
C SER A 354 34.20 -19.77 -44.30
N SER A 355 35.52 -19.77 -44.09
CA SER A 355 36.41 -20.92 -44.30
C SER A 355 36.19 -22.06 -43.29
N GLY A 356 35.77 -21.74 -42.06
CA GLY A 356 35.44 -22.72 -41.02
C GLY A 356 33.96 -23.11 -40.99
N TYR A 357 33.07 -22.16 -41.34
CA TYR A 357 31.63 -22.33 -41.31
C TYR A 357 30.99 -21.85 -42.63
N PRO A 358 30.90 -22.73 -43.65
CA PRO A 358 30.31 -22.36 -44.94
C PRO A 358 28.89 -21.82 -44.78
N GLY A 359 28.64 -20.67 -45.39
CA GLY A 359 27.36 -19.97 -45.36
C GLY A 359 27.00 -19.30 -44.02
N ILE A 360 27.96 -19.13 -43.10
CA ILE A 360 27.76 -18.29 -41.92
C ILE A 360 27.39 -16.85 -42.37
N PRO A 361 26.40 -16.19 -41.75
CA PRO A 361 26.07 -14.81 -42.04
C PRO A 361 27.17 -13.85 -41.59
N SER A 362 27.10 -12.59 -42.01
CA SER A 362 27.98 -11.56 -41.44
C SER A 362 27.70 -11.40 -39.94
N LEU A 363 28.75 -11.11 -39.20
CA LEU A 363 28.72 -10.96 -37.74
C LEU A 363 28.90 -9.50 -37.31
N ARG A 364 28.75 -8.55 -38.26
CA ARG A 364 28.87 -7.10 -38.11
C ARG A 364 27.72 -6.43 -37.33
N HIS A 365 26.76 -7.19 -36.80
CA HIS A 365 25.58 -6.67 -36.09
C HIS A 365 25.21 -7.51 -34.87
N ILE A 366 26.21 -8.10 -34.20
CA ILE A 366 26.00 -8.91 -33.00
C ILE A 366 25.49 -8.03 -31.85
N TYR A 367 26.01 -6.81 -31.74
CA TYR A 367 25.75 -5.91 -30.61
C TYR A 367 24.67 -4.86 -30.92
N PHE A 368 24.11 -4.88 -32.12
CA PHE A 368 22.99 -4.04 -32.52
C PHE A 368 21.65 -4.55 -31.96
N GLY A 369 21.09 -3.81 -31.01
CA GLY A 369 19.69 -3.94 -30.57
C GLY A 369 19.44 -4.96 -29.46
N LEU A 370 20.40 -5.16 -28.56
CA LEU A 370 20.29 -6.11 -27.43
C LEU A 370 19.44 -5.56 -26.26
N ASP A 371 18.85 -6.46 -25.46
CA ASP A 371 18.10 -6.14 -24.24
C ASP A 371 18.95 -6.26 -22.96
N ALA A 372 18.46 -5.78 -21.80
CA ALA A 372 19.22 -5.80 -20.54
C ALA A 372 19.81 -7.18 -20.21
N ALA A 373 19.02 -8.24 -20.40
CA ALA A 373 19.44 -9.60 -20.07
C ALA A 373 20.62 -10.04 -20.95
N THR A 374 20.55 -9.78 -22.25
CA THR A 374 21.60 -10.18 -23.19
C THR A 374 22.83 -9.29 -23.07
N THR A 375 22.66 -7.97 -22.94
CA THR A 375 23.80 -7.05 -22.76
C THR A 375 24.57 -7.35 -21.47
N ALA A 376 23.89 -7.69 -20.37
CA ALA A 376 24.54 -8.09 -19.12
C ALA A 376 25.25 -9.46 -19.22
N LEU A 377 24.86 -10.34 -20.14
CA LEU A 377 25.53 -11.63 -20.36
C LEU A 377 26.80 -11.50 -21.22
N VAL A 378 26.82 -10.56 -22.17
CA VAL A 378 28.00 -10.28 -22.99
C VAL A 378 28.99 -9.35 -22.29
N HIS A 379 28.49 -8.41 -21.48
CA HIS A 379 29.30 -7.43 -20.76
C HIS A 379 28.87 -7.29 -19.29
N PRO A 380 29.21 -8.26 -18.42
CA PRO A 380 28.70 -8.35 -17.03
C PRO A 380 29.20 -7.28 -16.07
N LYS A 381 30.00 -6.32 -16.54
CA LYS A 381 30.51 -5.16 -15.78
C LYS A 381 29.76 -3.85 -16.04
N LEU A 382 28.79 -3.83 -16.96
CA LEU A 382 28.07 -2.60 -17.27
C LEU A 382 27.34 -2.05 -16.05
N GLU A 383 27.61 -0.81 -15.69
CA GLU A 383 26.78 -0.11 -14.71
C GLU A 383 25.38 0.11 -15.32
N ALA A 384 24.34 -0.11 -14.54
CA ALA A 384 22.97 0.00 -15.02
C ALA A 384 22.60 1.48 -15.21
N ALA A 385 22.33 1.89 -16.46
CA ALA A 385 21.61 3.14 -16.69
C ALA A 385 20.20 3.04 -16.07
N ASN A 386 19.64 4.17 -15.64
CA ASN A 386 18.26 4.25 -15.12
C ASN A 386 17.18 4.08 -16.23
N VAL A 387 17.50 3.35 -17.30
CA VAL A 387 16.70 3.19 -18.52
C VAL A 387 16.36 1.70 -18.66
N PRO A 388 15.06 1.32 -18.75
CA PRO A 388 14.68 -0.09 -18.80
C PRO A 388 14.89 -0.67 -20.21
N LEU A 389 16.03 -1.34 -20.44
CA LEU A 389 16.29 -2.11 -21.66
C LEU A 389 15.42 -3.37 -21.66
N ASN A 390 14.53 -3.52 -22.64
CA ASN A 390 13.33 -4.33 -22.46
C ASN A 390 12.81 -5.09 -23.69
N SER A 391 13.55 -5.10 -24.81
CA SER A 391 13.12 -5.84 -26.01
C SER A 391 14.27 -6.31 -26.90
N LEU A 392 14.19 -7.57 -27.34
CA LEU A 392 15.01 -8.16 -28.40
C LEU A 392 14.40 -8.02 -29.80
N GLN A 393 13.23 -7.37 -29.94
CA GLN A 393 12.57 -7.19 -31.25
C GLN A 393 13.43 -6.40 -32.26
N ASN A 394 14.37 -5.59 -31.75
CA ASN A 394 15.30 -4.80 -32.54
C ASN A 394 16.72 -5.40 -32.61
N CYS A 395 16.94 -6.58 -32.03
CA CYS A 395 18.21 -7.31 -32.18
C CYS A 395 18.38 -7.68 -33.66
N HIS A 396 19.44 -7.20 -34.30
CA HIS A 396 19.60 -7.35 -35.75
C HIS A 396 19.55 -8.82 -36.17
N LEU A 397 20.35 -9.68 -35.54
CA LEU A 397 20.44 -11.11 -35.91
C LEU A 397 19.09 -11.84 -35.82
N ILE A 398 18.19 -11.42 -34.93
CA ILE A 398 16.82 -11.95 -34.83
C ILE A 398 15.92 -11.37 -35.93
N ARG A 399 16.01 -10.04 -36.16
CA ARG A 399 15.15 -9.30 -37.11
C ARG A 399 15.51 -9.56 -38.58
N SER A 400 16.79 -9.77 -38.90
CA SER A 400 17.26 -10.19 -40.23
C SER A 400 17.01 -11.69 -40.50
N GLY A 401 16.97 -12.49 -39.42
CA GLY A 401 16.89 -13.95 -39.49
C GLY A 401 18.24 -14.66 -39.60
N ASP A 402 19.37 -13.93 -39.52
CA ASP A 402 20.71 -14.51 -39.55
C ASP A 402 20.98 -15.47 -38.38
N LEU A 403 20.35 -15.23 -37.23
CA LEU A 403 20.42 -16.13 -36.07
C LEU A 403 19.89 -17.54 -36.39
N ASN A 404 19.06 -17.69 -37.43
CA ASN A 404 18.55 -18.99 -37.87
C ASN A 404 19.64 -19.94 -38.37
N TYR A 405 20.79 -19.42 -38.86
CA TYR A 405 21.95 -20.25 -39.19
C TYR A 405 22.42 -21.10 -37.99
N PHE A 406 22.32 -20.53 -36.79
CA PHE A 406 22.67 -21.17 -35.54
C PHE A 406 21.48 -21.93 -34.95
N THR A 407 20.28 -21.33 -34.89
CA THR A 407 19.12 -21.97 -34.22
C THR A 407 18.55 -23.15 -35.00
N ASP A 408 18.55 -23.17 -36.35
CA ASP A 408 17.92 -24.25 -37.13
C ASP A 408 18.54 -25.62 -36.87
N TYR A 409 19.88 -25.69 -36.78
CA TYR A 409 20.57 -26.95 -36.49
C TYR A 409 20.22 -27.45 -35.08
N GLU A 410 20.30 -26.55 -34.10
CA GLU A 410 20.01 -26.86 -32.70
C GLU A 410 18.55 -27.23 -32.50
N ALA A 411 17.63 -26.53 -33.16
CA ALA A 411 16.21 -26.84 -33.18
C ALA A 411 15.93 -28.24 -33.73
N ASN A 412 16.55 -28.63 -34.84
CA ASN A 412 16.41 -29.97 -35.40
C ASN A 412 16.97 -31.06 -34.46
N LEU A 413 18.13 -30.82 -33.84
CA LEU A 413 18.73 -31.75 -32.88
C LEU A 413 17.85 -31.92 -31.63
N ILE A 414 17.40 -30.82 -31.03
CA ILE A 414 16.54 -30.81 -29.85
C ILE A 414 15.19 -31.47 -30.18
N ALA A 415 14.55 -31.12 -31.30
CA ALA A 415 13.30 -31.73 -31.71
C ALA A 415 13.43 -33.24 -31.99
N SER A 416 14.60 -33.74 -32.38
CA SER A 416 14.85 -35.19 -32.48
C SER A 416 14.87 -35.87 -31.10
N LYS A 417 15.57 -35.27 -30.14
CA LYS A 417 15.73 -35.78 -28.77
C LYS A 417 14.42 -35.72 -27.97
N LEU A 418 13.66 -34.62 -28.08
CA LEU A 418 12.35 -34.45 -27.46
C LEU A 418 11.30 -35.43 -28.01
N ARG A 419 11.33 -35.73 -29.32
CA ARG A 419 10.50 -36.80 -29.92
C ARG A 419 10.92 -38.21 -29.49
N ALA A 420 12.20 -38.40 -29.15
CA ALA A 420 12.72 -39.63 -28.56
C ALA A 420 12.52 -39.72 -27.02
N GLY A 421 11.80 -38.77 -26.41
CA GLY A 421 11.47 -38.77 -24.97
C GLY A 421 12.60 -38.30 -24.05
N GLN A 422 13.68 -37.72 -24.56
CA GLN A 422 14.76 -37.17 -23.74
C GLN A 422 14.36 -35.79 -23.18
N LEU A 423 13.79 -35.76 -21.97
CA LEU A 423 13.28 -34.54 -21.33
C LEU A 423 14.36 -33.65 -20.70
N SER A 424 15.59 -34.12 -20.57
CA SER A 424 16.73 -33.32 -20.12
C SER A 424 18.02 -33.84 -20.75
N PHE A 425 18.81 -32.95 -21.34
CA PHE A 425 20.11 -33.27 -21.93
C PHE A 425 20.94 -31.99 -22.16
N SER A 426 22.23 -32.19 -22.35
CA SER A 426 23.16 -31.14 -22.77
C SER A 426 23.79 -31.49 -24.12
N GLN A 427 24.29 -30.49 -24.84
CA GLN A 427 24.96 -30.65 -26.12
C GLN A 427 25.97 -29.50 -26.36
N VAL A 428 27.06 -29.79 -27.07
CA VAL A 428 28.07 -28.78 -27.42
C VAL A 428 27.60 -28.06 -28.69
N PRO A 429 27.54 -26.72 -28.71
CA PRO A 429 27.02 -25.98 -29.86
C PRO A 429 27.74 -26.31 -31.17
N ARG A 430 26.99 -26.29 -32.28
CA ARG A 430 27.52 -26.59 -33.63
C ARG A 430 28.78 -25.79 -33.98
N CYS A 431 28.80 -24.51 -33.64
CA CYS A 431 29.83 -23.58 -34.05
C CYS A 431 30.65 -23.12 -32.83
N ASN A 432 31.97 -23.27 -32.90
CA ASN A 432 32.92 -22.64 -32.00
C ASN A 432 33.48 -21.39 -32.68
N LEU A 433 33.02 -20.21 -32.26
CA LEU A 433 33.27 -18.92 -32.92
C LEU A 433 34.38 -18.11 -32.20
N GLY A 434 35.07 -18.72 -31.24
CA GLY A 434 35.96 -17.99 -30.33
C GLY A 434 35.21 -17.34 -29.17
N SER A 435 35.90 -17.09 -28.05
CA SER A 435 35.28 -16.77 -26.77
C SER A 435 34.56 -15.42 -26.71
N SER A 436 34.96 -14.43 -27.52
CA SER A 436 34.30 -13.12 -27.60
C SER A 436 32.92 -13.19 -28.27
N ILE A 437 32.79 -14.01 -29.31
CA ILE A 437 31.61 -14.04 -30.20
C ILE A 437 30.61 -15.12 -29.81
N THR A 438 31.10 -16.27 -29.31
CA THR A 438 30.26 -17.44 -29.03
C THR A 438 29.23 -17.15 -27.93
N ASN A 439 29.57 -16.31 -26.94
CA ASN A 439 28.66 -15.95 -25.84
C ASN A 439 27.42 -15.16 -26.30
N PRO A 440 27.53 -13.99 -26.96
CA PRO A 440 26.37 -13.27 -27.49
C PRO A 440 25.43 -14.17 -28.30
N ILE A 441 25.99 -14.85 -29.29
CA ILE A 441 25.22 -15.64 -30.25
C ILE A 441 24.49 -16.78 -29.54
N TYR A 442 25.17 -17.56 -28.69
CA TYR A 442 24.52 -18.72 -28.07
C TYR A 442 23.60 -18.39 -26.89
N HIS A 443 23.70 -17.21 -26.29
CA HIS A 443 22.66 -16.70 -25.40
C HIS A 443 21.40 -16.29 -26.17
N LEU A 444 21.53 -15.58 -27.30
CA LEU A 444 20.40 -15.27 -28.20
C LEU A 444 19.74 -16.55 -28.76
N VAL A 445 20.54 -17.54 -29.19
CA VAL A 445 20.07 -18.87 -29.61
C VAL A 445 19.26 -19.54 -28.50
N ALA A 446 19.77 -19.56 -27.26
CA ALA A 446 19.08 -20.17 -26.13
C ALA A 446 17.74 -19.48 -25.81
N GLN A 447 17.66 -18.14 -25.94
CA GLN A 447 16.42 -17.38 -25.79
C GLN A 447 15.40 -17.69 -26.90
N GLN A 448 15.80 -17.66 -28.19
CA GLN A 448 14.92 -17.98 -29.31
C GLN A 448 14.42 -19.44 -29.25
N LEU A 449 15.29 -20.38 -28.86
CA LEU A 449 14.91 -21.79 -28.67
C LEU A 449 13.99 -22.00 -27.46
N SER A 450 14.05 -21.13 -26.44
CA SER A 450 13.15 -21.18 -25.28
C SER A 450 11.78 -20.54 -25.52
N SER A 451 11.64 -19.67 -26.52
CA SER A 451 10.38 -18.98 -26.83
C SER A 451 9.51 -19.69 -27.88
N GLN A 452 10.05 -20.70 -28.57
CA GLN A 452 9.32 -21.45 -29.59
C GLN A 452 8.54 -22.66 -29.03
N SER A 453 7.52 -23.10 -29.76
CA SER A 453 6.76 -24.32 -29.43
C SER A 453 7.46 -25.59 -29.91
N TRP A 454 7.49 -26.61 -29.06
CA TRP A 454 8.16 -27.89 -29.30
C TRP A 454 7.19 -29.06 -29.30
N ASN A 455 7.56 -30.14 -30.02
CA ASN A 455 6.85 -31.42 -29.91
C ASN A 455 7.64 -32.39 -29.01
N VAL A 456 7.09 -32.69 -27.84
CA VAL A 456 7.63 -33.65 -26.87
C VAL A 456 6.75 -34.89 -26.91
N SER A 457 7.30 -36.03 -27.37
CA SER A 457 6.59 -37.32 -27.46
C SER A 457 5.18 -37.26 -28.08
N GLY A 458 4.97 -36.43 -29.11
CA GLY A 458 3.67 -36.27 -29.79
C GLY A 458 2.72 -35.23 -29.17
N LYS A 459 3.16 -34.49 -28.15
CA LYS A 459 2.44 -33.36 -27.54
C LYS A 459 3.15 -32.04 -27.83
N THR A 460 2.40 -30.99 -28.17
CA THR A 460 2.96 -29.65 -28.31
C THR A 460 3.03 -28.97 -26.95
N THR A 461 4.19 -28.38 -26.62
CA THR A 461 4.41 -27.56 -25.43
C THR A 461 5.32 -26.39 -25.77
N ASP A 462 5.04 -25.23 -25.20
CA ASP A 462 5.87 -24.03 -25.21
C ASP A 462 6.89 -24.01 -24.06
N ARG A 463 6.77 -24.91 -23.08
CA ARG A 463 7.68 -24.97 -21.93
C ARG A 463 8.86 -25.91 -22.16
N VAL A 464 9.83 -25.42 -22.92
CA VAL A 464 11.18 -26.02 -23.00
C VAL A 464 12.21 -24.97 -22.62
N GLU A 465 12.92 -25.22 -21.52
CA GLU A 465 13.97 -24.35 -21.01
C GLU A 465 15.26 -24.69 -21.75
N VAL A 466 15.79 -23.75 -22.54
CA VAL A 466 17.10 -23.85 -23.19
C VAL A 466 18.01 -22.78 -22.59
N SER A 467 19.15 -23.19 -22.04
CA SER A 467 20.14 -22.29 -21.46
C SER A 467 21.53 -22.54 -22.04
N TYR A 468 22.33 -21.49 -22.09
CA TYR A 468 23.73 -21.57 -22.52
C TYR A 468 24.66 -21.28 -21.34
N ALA A 469 25.66 -22.13 -21.18
CA ALA A 469 26.90 -21.83 -20.47
C ALA A 469 28.06 -21.98 -21.48
N PRO A 470 29.22 -21.32 -21.33
CA PRO A 470 30.20 -21.03 -22.42
C PRO A 470 30.79 -22.17 -23.29
N THR A 471 30.34 -23.41 -23.14
CA THR A 471 30.70 -24.56 -23.97
C THR A 471 29.51 -25.50 -24.28
N THR A 472 28.32 -25.22 -23.74
CA THR A 472 27.23 -26.19 -23.60
C THR A 472 25.86 -25.50 -23.65
N LEU A 473 25.02 -25.91 -24.62
CA LEU A 473 23.58 -25.70 -24.56
C LEU A 473 22.95 -26.82 -23.72
N SER A 474 22.17 -26.46 -22.71
CA SER A 474 21.42 -27.38 -21.86
C SER A 474 19.92 -27.20 -22.08
N VAL A 475 19.20 -28.32 -22.18
CA VAL A 475 17.77 -28.36 -22.49
C VAL A 475 17.04 -29.13 -21.41
N ARG A 476 15.91 -28.59 -20.96
CA ARG A 476 15.04 -29.21 -19.95
C ARG A 476 13.56 -28.97 -20.26
N VAL A 477 12.76 -30.03 -20.20
CA VAL A 477 11.30 -29.95 -20.16
C VAL A 477 10.86 -30.13 -18.70
N PRO A 478 10.43 -29.07 -18.00
CA PRO A 478 10.01 -29.19 -16.61
C PRO A 478 8.65 -29.90 -16.47
N THR A 479 8.49 -30.66 -15.39
CA THR A 479 7.20 -31.21 -14.92
C THR A 479 7.09 -31.03 -13.40
N GLY A 480 5.89 -31.19 -12.86
CA GLY A 480 5.59 -30.95 -11.45
C GLY A 480 5.41 -29.47 -11.12
N LEU A 481 5.74 -29.07 -9.89
CA LEU A 481 5.77 -27.66 -9.47
C LEU A 481 7.05 -26.99 -10.00
N VAL A 482 6.90 -25.82 -10.61
CA VAL A 482 7.99 -25.10 -11.28
C VAL A 482 7.91 -23.62 -10.95
N SER A 483 9.04 -22.99 -10.63
CA SER A 483 9.12 -21.54 -10.52
C SER A 483 9.26 -20.91 -11.92
N SER A 484 8.38 -19.96 -12.28
CA SER A 484 8.55 -19.06 -13.42
C SER A 484 8.19 -17.64 -12.97
N ASP A 485 8.91 -16.63 -13.43
CA ASP A 485 8.52 -15.20 -13.32
C ASP A 485 7.96 -14.80 -11.94
N GLY A 486 8.69 -15.17 -10.89
CA GLY A 486 8.35 -14.87 -9.49
C GLY A 486 7.19 -15.66 -8.88
N HIS A 487 6.56 -16.58 -9.62
CA HIS A 487 5.43 -17.38 -9.16
C HIS A 487 5.66 -18.89 -9.36
N GLN A 488 4.76 -19.70 -8.81
CA GLN A 488 4.75 -21.16 -9.00
C GLN A 488 3.71 -21.54 -10.04
N GLU A 489 4.07 -22.46 -10.92
CA GLU A 489 3.19 -23.09 -11.90
C GLU A 489 3.15 -24.61 -11.67
N TYR A 490 2.25 -25.31 -12.35
CA TYR A 490 2.29 -26.78 -12.41
C TYR A 490 2.17 -27.29 -13.84
N TRP A 491 3.09 -28.17 -14.21
CA TRP A 491 3.16 -28.84 -15.52
C TRP A 491 2.94 -30.34 -15.34
N SER A 492 1.94 -30.88 -16.03
CA SER A 492 1.64 -32.32 -15.98
C SER A 492 2.70 -33.15 -16.73
N ASP A 493 2.73 -34.46 -16.47
CA ASP A 493 3.53 -35.42 -17.26
C ASP A 493 3.07 -35.51 -18.74
N ALA A 494 1.92 -34.94 -19.08
CA ALA A 494 1.46 -34.77 -20.46
C ALA A 494 1.92 -33.44 -21.10
N HIS A 495 2.83 -32.71 -20.44
CA HIS A 495 3.38 -31.41 -20.83
C HIS A 495 2.33 -30.30 -21.01
N THR A 496 1.26 -30.35 -20.20
CA THR A 496 0.23 -29.31 -20.16
C THR A 496 0.29 -28.54 -18.85
N GLN A 497 0.26 -27.20 -18.95
CA GLN A 497 0.15 -26.29 -17.80
C GLN A 497 -1.23 -26.43 -17.14
N ALA A 498 -1.28 -26.41 -15.81
CA ALA A 498 -2.53 -26.36 -15.08
C ALA A 498 -3.12 -24.95 -15.09
N LYS A 499 -4.34 -24.78 -15.62
CA LYS A 499 -5.09 -23.50 -15.58
C LYS A 499 -6.52 -23.70 -15.10
N ASN A 500 -7.02 -22.77 -14.29
CA ASN A 500 -8.35 -22.78 -13.67
C ASN A 500 -8.73 -24.12 -13.01
N GLN A 501 -7.79 -24.80 -12.37
CA GLN A 501 -8.02 -26.15 -11.85
C GLN A 501 -7.27 -26.47 -10.55
N TRP A 502 -7.82 -27.45 -9.83
CA TRP A 502 -7.18 -28.06 -8.68
C TRP A 502 -6.22 -29.16 -9.11
N VAL A 503 -5.00 -29.15 -8.58
CA VAL A 503 -4.00 -30.22 -8.73
C VAL A 503 -3.72 -30.83 -7.36
N THR A 504 -3.59 -32.15 -7.30
CA THR A 504 -3.13 -32.88 -6.12
C THR A 504 -1.75 -33.47 -6.40
N THR A 505 -0.74 -33.08 -5.64
CA THR A 505 0.62 -33.61 -5.75
C THR A 505 1.29 -33.61 -4.37
N GLY A 506 2.18 -34.57 -4.09
CA GLY A 506 2.84 -34.71 -2.78
C GLY A 506 1.86 -34.85 -1.59
N GLY A 507 0.65 -35.37 -1.81
CA GLY A 507 -0.41 -35.44 -0.80
C GLY A 507 -1.09 -34.11 -0.45
N LYS A 508 -0.68 -33.00 -1.09
CA LYS A 508 -1.25 -31.66 -0.93
C LYS A 508 -2.10 -31.28 -2.14
N ARG A 509 -3.02 -30.33 -1.95
CA ARG A 509 -3.92 -29.83 -2.99
C ARG A 509 -3.70 -28.34 -3.22
N TYR A 510 -3.58 -27.95 -4.49
CA TYR A 510 -3.20 -26.62 -4.96
C TYR A 510 -4.21 -26.16 -6.02
N TYR A 511 -4.43 -24.86 -6.15
CA TYR A 511 -5.25 -24.30 -7.23
C TYR A 511 -4.39 -23.42 -8.14
N PHE A 512 -4.56 -23.56 -9.45
CA PHE A 512 -3.90 -22.74 -10.46
C PHE A 512 -4.93 -21.88 -11.18
N ASP A 513 -4.63 -20.59 -11.33
CA ASP A 513 -5.54 -19.59 -11.89
C ASP A 513 -5.64 -19.64 -13.42
N GLY A 514 -6.26 -18.63 -14.03
CA GLY A 514 -6.44 -18.56 -15.49
C GLY A 514 -5.15 -18.33 -16.28
N ASN A 515 -4.09 -17.82 -15.65
CA ASN A 515 -2.78 -17.63 -16.25
C ASN A 515 -1.92 -18.89 -16.10
N GLY A 516 -2.16 -19.67 -15.04
CA GLY A 516 -1.39 -20.85 -14.66
C GLY A 516 -0.61 -20.68 -13.36
N ALA A 517 -0.84 -19.57 -12.64
CA ALA A 517 -0.15 -19.26 -11.40
C ALA A 517 -0.85 -19.91 -10.19
N MET A 518 -0.03 -20.41 -9.25
CA MET A 518 -0.50 -21.03 -8.01
C MET A 518 -1.14 -20.00 -7.07
N ALA A 519 -2.41 -20.20 -6.74
CA ALA A 519 -3.11 -19.36 -5.78
C ALA A 519 -2.54 -19.53 -4.36
N THR A 520 -2.38 -18.41 -3.65
CA THR A 520 -2.04 -18.35 -2.22
C THR A 520 -3.06 -17.46 -1.50
N GLY A 521 -3.20 -17.62 -0.18
CA GLY A 521 -4.15 -16.84 0.61
C GLY A 521 -5.62 -17.21 0.35
N TRP A 522 -6.51 -16.21 0.33
CA TRP A 522 -7.95 -16.44 0.18
C TRP A 522 -8.36 -16.66 -1.28
N LEU A 523 -9.03 -17.77 -1.54
CA LEU A 523 -9.60 -18.09 -2.86
C LEU A 523 -11.12 -18.26 -2.75
N THR A 524 -11.85 -17.70 -3.71
CA THR A 524 -13.32 -17.87 -3.83
C THR A 524 -13.64 -18.51 -5.17
N LEU A 525 -14.31 -19.67 -5.16
CA LEU A 525 -14.78 -20.37 -6.35
C LEU A 525 -16.29 -20.58 -6.24
N GLY A 526 -17.06 -19.80 -7.00
CA GLY A 526 -18.51 -19.74 -6.84
C GLY A 526 -18.90 -19.33 -5.42
N ASN A 527 -19.72 -20.14 -4.75
CA ASN A 527 -20.16 -19.88 -3.37
C ASN A 527 -19.20 -20.44 -2.30
N ALA A 528 -18.11 -21.11 -2.69
CA ALA A 528 -17.16 -21.71 -1.75
C ALA A 528 -15.92 -20.82 -1.57
N ARG A 529 -15.51 -20.61 -0.31
CA ARG A 529 -14.24 -19.95 0.04
C ARG A 529 -13.25 -20.96 0.60
N TYR A 530 -12.00 -20.83 0.20
CA TYR A 530 -10.87 -21.68 0.57
C TYR A 530 -9.74 -20.78 1.10
N TYR A 531 -8.81 -21.37 1.85
CA TYR A 531 -7.56 -20.70 2.20
C TYR A 531 -6.38 -21.59 1.81
N LEU A 532 -5.51 -21.05 0.96
CA LEU A 532 -4.26 -21.64 0.52
C LEU A 532 -3.15 -21.05 1.37
N GLY A 533 -2.20 -21.88 1.81
CA GLY A 533 -1.04 -21.39 2.53
C GLY A 533 -0.15 -20.47 1.70
N THR A 534 0.88 -19.90 2.34
CA THR A 534 2.02 -19.31 1.62
C THR A 534 2.77 -20.34 0.77
N ASP A 535 2.69 -21.63 1.15
CA ASP A 535 3.13 -22.77 0.35
C ASP A 535 2.09 -23.22 -0.69
N GLY A 536 1.05 -22.44 -0.98
CA GLY A 536 -0.04 -22.74 -1.93
C GLY A 536 -0.98 -23.88 -1.53
N ALA A 537 -0.62 -24.67 -0.51
CA ALA A 537 -1.38 -25.85 -0.13
C ALA A 537 -2.68 -25.47 0.61
N MET A 538 -3.80 -25.98 0.10
CA MET A 538 -5.13 -25.82 0.67
C MET A 538 -5.17 -26.26 2.14
N ARG A 539 -5.70 -25.40 3.01
CA ARG A 539 -5.88 -25.68 4.43
C ARG A 539 -7.24 -26.34 4.71
N THR A 540 -7.23 -27.27 5.66
CA THR A 540 -8.42 -27.93 6.22
C THR A 540 -8.41 -27.80 7.75
N GLY A 541 -9.51 -28.14 8.40
CA GLY A 541 -9.65 -28.10 9.86
C GLY A 541 -9.59 -26.69 10.44
N TRP A 542 -9.14 -26.60 11.70
CA TRP A 542 -8.99 -25.34 12.43
C TRP A 542 -7.79 -24.54 11.93
N GLN A 543 -8.01 -23.27 11.60
CA GLN A 543 -6.96 -22.35 11.13
C GLN A 543 -7.09 -20.99 11.82
N THR A 544 -5.95 -20.35 12.10
CA THR A 544 -5.90 -18.97 12.59
C THR A 544 -5.28 -18.10 11.49
N ILE A 545 -6.04 -17.15 10.97
CA ILE A 545 -5.66 -16.30 9.83
C ILE A 545 -5.84 -14.85 10.28
N SER A 546 -4.75 -14.09 10.30
CA SER A 546 -4.71 -12.70 10.79
C SER A 546 -5.37 -12.51 12.17
N GLY A 547 -5.11 -13.43 13.10
CA GLY A 547 -5.65 -13.43 14.46
C GLY A 547 -7.08 -13.98 14.62
N ALA A 548 -7.86 -14.09 13.54
CA ALA A 548 -9.20 -14.66 13.58
C ALA A 548 -9.16 -16.19 13.38
N ARG A 549 -10.03 -16.93 14.09
CA ARG A 549 -10.18 -18.38 13.95
C ARG A 549 -11.26 -18.73 12.92
N TYR A 550 -10.92 -19.67 12.04
CA TYR A 550 -11.78 -20.23 11.00
C TYR A 550 -11.78 -21.75 11.10
N TYR A 551 -12.76 -22.39 10.47
CA TYR A 551 -12.76 -23.82 10.23
C TYR A 551 -13.06 -24.10 8.75
N PHE A 552 -12.30 -25.03 8.17
CA PHE A 552 -12.46 -25.51 6.81
C PHE A 552 -12.77 -27.00 6.89
N ASN A 553 -13.77 -27.49 6.15
CA ASN A 553 -14.08 -28.92 6.14
C ASN A 553 -13.00 -29.73 5.38
N ASP A 554 -13.19 -31.04 5.25
CA ASP A 554 -12.24 -31.94 4.58
C ASP A 554 -12.05 -31.62 3.08
N ASN A 555 -13.03 -30.96 2.46
CA ASN A 555 -12.93 -30.44 1.08
C ASN A 555 -12.22 -29.07 1.00
N GLY A 556 -11.79 -28.50 2.12
CA GLY A 556 -11.16 -27.19 2.22
C GLY A 556 -12.12 -26.01 2.14
N THR A 557 -13.43 -26.22 2.17
CA THR A 557 -14.40 -25.11 2.13
C THR A 557 -14.63 -24.56 3.53
N MET A 558 -14.50 -23.23 3.66
CA MET A 558 -14.77 -22.48 4.89
C MET A 558 -16.23 -22.65 5.32
N VAL A 559 -16.45 -23.04 6.58
CA VAL A 559 -17.80 -23.22 7.13
C VAL A 559 -18.37 -21.91 7.69
N THR A 560 -19.70 -21.81 7.73
CA THR A 560 -20.45 -20.69 8.34
C THR A 560 -21.62 -21.24 9.16
N GLY A 561 -22.23 -20.41 10.01
CA GLY A 561 -23.36 -20.78 10.86
C GLY A 561 -22.98 -21.72 12.01
N TRP A 562 -23.97 -22.46 12.52
CA TRP A 562 -23.78 -23.48 13.56
C TRP A 562 -23.09 -24.73 13.00
N GLN A 563 -22.05 -25.19 13.68
CA GLN A 563 -21.25 -26.34 13.28
C GLN A 563 -20.92 -27.22 14.48
N ALA A 564 -21.13 -28.54 14.34
CA ALA A 564 -20.76 -29.53 15.33
C ALA A 564 -19.38 -30.12 14.96
N ILE A 565 -18.34 -29.79 15.73
CA ILE A 565 -16.95 -30.17 15.48
C ILE A 565 -16.44 -30.91 16.71
N ALA A 566 -16.03 -32.18 16.55
CA ALA A 566 -15.56 -33.05 17.63
C ALA A 566 -16.51 -33.08 18.86
N GLY A 567 -17.83 -33.15 18.61
CA GLY A 567 -18.87 -33.18 19.65
C GLY A 567 -19.18 -31.85 20.34
N ARG A 568 -18.49 -30.76 19.99
CA ARG A 568 -18.75 -29.40 20.48
C ARG A 568 -19.43 -28.54 19.42
N HIS A 569 -20.31 -27.63 19.85
CA HIS A 569 -21.02 -26.72 18.96
C HIS A 569 -20.32 -25.35 18.92
N TYR A 570 -20.09 -24.87 17.71
CA TYR A 570 -19.46 -23.59 17.41
C TYR A 570 -20.36 -22.79 16.47
N TYR A 571 -20.26 -21.47 16.52
CA TYR A 571 -20.92 -20.59 15.54
C TYR A 571 -19.86 -19.83 14.76
N PHE A 572 -19.99 -19.80 13.44
CA PHE A 572 -19.13 -19.04 12.53
C PHE A 572 -19.98 -17.96 11.84
N GLY A 573 -19.49 -16.73 11.79
CA GLY A 573 -20.14 -15.62 11.09
C GLY A 573 -20.26 -15.87 9.58
N SER A 574 -21.00 -15.00 8.87
CA SER A 574 -21.08 -15.05 7.39
C SER A 574 -19.71 -14.86 6.72
N ASN A 575 -18.77 -14.18 7.39
CA ASN A 575 -17.38 -14.05 6.98
C ASN A 575 -16.49 -15.28 7.30
N GLY A 576 -17.03 -16.28 8.03
CA GLY A 576 -16.34 -17.49 8.47
C GLY A 576 -15.61 -17.38 9.81
N VAL A 577 -15.67 -16.23 10.49
CA VAL A 577 -14.98 -16.05 11.79
C VAL A 577 -15.76 -16.73 12.91
N MET A 578 -15.06 -17.55 13.71
CA MET A 578 -15.61 -18.20 14.90
C MET A 578 -16.03 -17.17 15.96
N ALA A 579 -17.28 -17.23 16.43
CA ALA A 579 -17.80 -16.38 17.48
C ALA A 579 -17.31 -16.81 18.88
N THR A 580 -17.09 -15.82 19.75
CA THR A 580 -16.78 -15.97 21.18
C THR A 580 -17.62 -14.98 21.99
N GLY A 581 -17.86 -15.27 23.27
CA GLY A 581 -18.69 -14.43 24.14
C GLY A 581 -20.18 -14.49 23.79
N TRP A 582 -20.87 -13.38 23.96
CA TRP A 582 -22.32 -13.27 23.73
C TRP A 582 -22.67 -13.28 22.24
N LEU A 583 -23.58 -14.18 21.84
CA LEU A 583 -24.16 -14.24 20.50
C LEU A 583 -25.68 -14.13 20.57
N THR A 584 -26.26 -13.27 19.75
CA THR A 584 -27.72 -13.11 19.62
C THR A 584 -28.14 -13.46 18.20
N LEU A 585 -29.09 -14.39 18.04
CA LEU A 585 -29.66 -14.81 16.76
C LEU A 585 -31.19 -14.74 16.87
N GLY A 586 -31.77 -13.70 16.26
CA GLY A 586 -33.18 -13.37 16.47
C GLY A 586 -33.48 -13.14 17.96
N ASN A 587 -34.49 -13.82 18.50
CA ASN A 587 -34.88 -13.72 19.90
C ASN A 587 -34.05 -14.62 20.83
N ALA A 588 -33.16 -15.46 20.30
CA ALA A 588 -32.34 -16.38 21.08
C ALA A 588 -30.95 -15.79 21.37
N ARG A 589 -30.50 -15.91 22.61
CA ARG A 589 -29.16 -15.51 23.05
C ARG A 589 -28.38 -16.73 23.53
N TYR A 590 -27.11 -16.78 23.18
CA TYR A 590 -26.16 -17.86 23.44
C TYR A 590 -24.89 -17.28 24.05
N TYR A 591 -24.10 -18.12 24.71
CA TYR A 591 -22.75 -17.77 25.15
C TYR A 591 -21.74 -18.80 24.66
N LEU A 592 -20.77 -18.35 23.89
CA LEU A 592 -19.64 -19.12 23.38
C LEU A 592 -18.45 -18.85 24.31
N GLY A 593 -17.75 -19.90 24.74
CA GLY A 593 -16.54 -19.72 25.55
C GLY A 593 -15.43 -18.96 24.83
N ALA A 594 -14.35 -18.64 25.55
CA ALA A 594 -13.10 -18.17 24.93
C ALA A 594 -12.51 -19.22 23.96
N ASP A 595 -12.82 -20.51 24.17
CA ASP A 595 -12.52 -21.61 23.26
C ASP A 595 -13.50 -21.73 22.08
N GLY A 596 -14.49 -20.82 21.95
CA GLY A 596 -15.53 -20.81 20.93
C GLY A 596 -16.68 -21.79 21.15
N ALA A 597 -16.54 -22.74 22.07
CA ALA A 597 -17.55 -23.76 22.30
C ALA A 597 -18.77 -23.20 23.04
N MET A 598 -19.95 -23.46 22.51
CA MET A 598 -21.24 -23.08 23.11
C MET A 598 -21.39 -23.65 24.52
N ARG A 599 -21.76 -22.80 25.47
CA ARG A 599 -22.05 -23.19 26.85
C ARG A 599 -23.51 -23.63 27.00
N THR A 600 -23.71 -24.61 27.87
CA THR A 600 -25.02 -25.16 28.27
C THR A 600 -25.07 -25.30 29.80
N GLY A 601 -26.25 -25.50 30.35
CA GLY A 601 -26.47 -25.62 31.79
C GLY A 601 -26.20 -24.31 32.57
N TRP A 602 -25.86 -24.45 33.85
CA TRP A 602 -25.51 -23.32 34.72
C TRP A 602 -24.14 -22.75 34.36
N GLN A 603 -24.05 -21.43 34.24
CA GLN A 603 -22.82 -20.70 33.98
C GLN A 603 -22.76 -19.44 34.86
N THR A 604 -21.54 -19.01 35.22
CA THR A 604 -21.30 -17.70 35.85
C THR A 604 -20.53 -16.85 34.85
N ILE A 605 -21.13 -15.74 34.42
CA ILE A 605 -20.58 -14.82 33.41
C ILE A 605 -20.65 -13.42 34.03
N ASP A 606 -19.53 -12.70 34.06
CA ASP A 606 -19.44 -11.34 34.63
C ASP A 606 -20.01 -11.25 36.07
N SER A 607 -19.69 -12.25 36.90
CA SER A 607 -20.21 -12.48 38.26
C SER A 607 -21.73 -12.69 38.38
N GLN A 608 -22.45 -12.81 37.26
CA GLN A 608 -23.87 -13.12 37.20
C GLN A 608 -24.11 -14.60 36.89
N ARG A 609 -25.07 -15.24 37.57
CA ARG A 609 -25.47 -16.62 37.27
C ARG A 609 -26.53 -16.63 36.17
N CYS A 610 -26.26 -17.37 35.10
CA CYS A 610 -27.17 -17.59 33.98
C CYS A 610 -27.39 -19.09 33.77
N TYR A 611 -28.46 -19.46 33.07
CA TYR A 611 -28.71 -20.83 32.64
C TYR A 611 -28.94 -20.90 31.14
N PHE A 612 -28.38 -21.91 30.48
CA PHE A 612 -28.53 -22.16 29.05
C PHE A 612 -29.12 -23.55 28.81
N GLY A 613 -30.08 -23.68 27.90
CA GLY A 613 -30.68 -24.96 27.53
C GLY A 613 -29.70 -25.96 26.91
N SER A 614 -30.14 -27.19 26.65
CA SER A 614 -29.35 -28.19 25.92
C SER A 614 -29.01 -27.77 24.48
N ASN A 615 -29.88 -26.96 23.88
CA ASN A 615 -29.69 -26.25 22.61
C ASN A 615 -28.86 -24.94 22.75
N GLY A 616 -28.35 -24.63 23.94
CA GLY A 616 -27.57 -23.43 24.24
C GLY A 616 -28.35 -22.11 24.36
N THR A 617 -29.68 -22.10 24.27
CA THR A 617 -30.45 -20.86 24.42
C THR A 617 -30.54 -20.43 25.87
N MET A 618 -30.19 -19.18 26.16
CA MET A 618 -30.25 -18.57 27.49
C MET A 618 -31.68 -18.52 28.03
N ALA A 619 -31.87 -18.94 29.27
CA ALA A 619 -33.14 -18.87 29.97
C ALA A 619 -33.49 -17.42 30.37
N THR A 620 -34.74 -17.05 30.16
CA THR A 620 -35.36 -15.81 30.66
C THR A 620 -36.75 -16.12 31.23
N GLY A 621 -37.23 -15.33 32.17
CA GLY A 621 -38.49 -15.57 32.88
C GLY A 621 -38.47 -16.83 33.75
N TRP A 622 -39.67 -17.38 34.00
CA TRP A 622 -39.84 -18.59 34.81
C TRP A 622 -39.40 -19.85 34.07
N ASN A 623 -38.45 -20.58 34.65
CA ASN A 623 -37.93 -21.85 34.11
C ASN A 623 -37.91 -22.92 35.22
N THR A 624 -38.16 -24.18 34.87
CA THR A 624 -38.06 -25.30 35.80
C THR A 624 -36.74 -26.05 35.57
N ILE A 625 -35.84 -26.00 36.55
CA ILE A 625 -34.49 -26.59 36.47
C ILE A 625 -34.32 -27.52 37.66
N SER A 626 -34.06 -28.81 37.39
CA SER A 626 -33.93 -29.86 38.43
C SER A 626 -35.09 -29.88 39.43
N GLY A 627 -36.33 -29.72 38.93
CA GLY A 627 -37.56 -29.67 39.74
C GLY A 627 -37.83 -28.34 40.46
N LYS A 628 -36.87 -27.40 40.51
CA LYS A 628 -37.06 -26.07 41.09
C LYS A 628 -37.55 -25.08 40.05
N ARG A 629 -38.57 -24.29 40.37
CA ARG A 629 -39.05 -23.17 39.55
C ARG A 629 -38.25 -21.91 39.90
N ILE A 630 -37.42 -21.45 38.96
CA ILE A 630 -36.46 -20.36 39.13
C ILE A 630 -36.81 -19.23 38.16
N TYR A 631 -36.69 -17.97 38.58
CA TYR A 631 -36.87 -16.81 37.72
C TYR A 631 -35.54 -16.23 37.23
N PHE A 632 -35.46 -15.98 35.93
CA PHE A 632 -34.38 -15.25 35.29
C PHE A 632 -34.89 -13.91 34.77
N ASN A 633 -34.13 -12.85 34.99
CA ASN A 633 -34.41 -11.52 34.48
C ASN A 633 -34.38 -11.49 32.94
N SER A 634 -34.85 -10.40 32.32
CA SER A 634 -34.84 -10.23 30.86
C SER A 634 -33.43 -10.24 30.24
N ASN A 635 -32.41 -9.87 31.01
CA ASN A 635 -31.00 -9.96 30.63
C ASN A 635 -30.40 -11.39 30.78
N GLY A 636 -31.15 -12.34 31.34
CA GLY A 636 -30.77 -13.74 31.57
C GLY A 636 -30.17 -14.05 32.94
N THR A 637 -30.03 -13.07 33.84
CA THR A 637 -29.45 -13.31 35.17
C THR A 637 -30.47 -13.91 36.13
N GLN A 638 -30.04 -14.85 36.97
CA GLN A 638 -30.82 -15.41 38.06
C GLN A 638 -31.24 -14.29 39.02
N ALA A 639 -32.54 -14.11 39.21
CA ALA A 639 -33.07 -13.09 40.11
C ALA A 639 -33.06 -13.58 41.57
N SER A 640 -32.92 -12.64 42.51
CA SER A 640 -32.98 -12.89 43.96
C SER A 640 -33.46 -11.62 44.68
N GLY A 641 -33.96 -11.77 45.91
CA GLY A 641 -34.53 -10.66 46.68
C GLY A 641 -35.88 -10.19 46.12
N TRP A 642 -36.24 -8.93 46.39
CA TRP A 642 -37.47 -8.32 45.88
C TRP A 642 -37.33 -7.96 44.40
N VAL A 643 -38.22 -8.51 43.57
CA VAL A 643 -38.33 -8.22 42.13
C VAL A 643 -39.79 -8.03 41.71
N THR A 644 -40.03 -7.19 40.70
CA THR A 644 -41.37 -6.99 40.15
C THR A 644 -41.58 -7.91 38.95
N ILE A 645 -42.50 -8.87 39.07
CA ILE A 645 -42.82 -9.85 38.02
C ILE A 645 -44.30 -9.66 37.65
N ALA A 646 -44.58 -9.39 36.38
CA ALA A 646 -45.94 -9.14 35.87
C ALA A 646 -46.74 -8.09 36.69
N GLY A 647 -46.05 -7.06 37.21
CA GLY A 647 -46.65 -6.00 38.03
C GLY A 647 -46.77 -6.33 39.52
N GLN A 648 -46.44 -7.54 39.96
CA GLN A 648 -46.50 -7.96 41.37
C GLN A 648 -45.11 -7.98 42.01
N ARG A 649 -44.97 -7.39 43.19
CA ARG A 649 -43.75 -7.49 44.01
C ARG A 649 -43.61 -8.93 44.49
N THR A 650 -42.49 -9.57 44.18
CA THR A 650 -42.23 -10.98 44.42
C THR A 650 -40.88 -11.13 45.12
N TYR A 651 -40.80 -11.89 46.20
CA TYR A 651 -39.52 -12.21 46.85
C TYR A 651 -39.00 -13.57 46.40
N LEU A 652 -37.74 -13.58 45.97
CA LEU A 652 -37.01 -14.77 45.55
C LEU A 652 -35.85 -15.03 46.51
N HIS A 653 -35.63 -16.31 46.86
CA HIS A 653 -34.45 -16.70 47.62
C HIS A 653 -33.16 -16.50 46.80
N ALA A 654 -31.99 -16.64 47.45
CA ALA A 654 -30.68 -16.54 46.78
C ALA A 654 -30.45 -17.61 45.69
N ASP A 655 -31.22 -18.72 45.69
CA ASP A 655 -31.24 -19.71 44.61
C ASP A 655 -32.29 -19.42 43.51
N GLY A 656 -32.91 -18.23 43.55
CA GLY A 656 -33.89 -17.73 42.59
C GLY A 656 -35.24 -18.43 42.60
N THR A 657 -35.51 -19.30 43.58
CA THR A 657 -36.85 -19.86 43.81
C THR A 657 -37.74 -18.85 44.53
N ALA A 658 -39.06 -18.93 44.28
CA ALA A 658 -40.03 -18.12 45.01
C ALA A 658 -40.08 -18.53 46.48
N ALA A 659 -39.96 -17.56 47.38
CA ALA A 659 -40.20 -17.78 48.80
C ALA A 659 -41.71 -17.96 49.07
N SER A 660 -42.07 -18.52 50.22
CA SER A 660 -43.48 -18.69 50.61
C SER A 660 -43.65 -18.77 52.12
N GLY A 661 -44.88 -18.54 52.60
CA GLY A 661 -45.18 -18.51 54.04
C GLY A 661 -44.55 -17.32 54.75
N TRP A 662 -44.32 -17.46 56.06
CA TRP A 662 -43.65 -16.43 56.87
C TRP A 662 -42.18 -16.29 56.49
N GLN A 663 -41.77 -15.07 56.15
CA GLN A 663 -40.40 -14.71 55.82
C GLN A 663 -40.00 -13.44 56.58
N TYR A 664 -38.81 -13.45 57.20
CA TYR A 664 -38.23 -12.26 57.83
C TYR A 664 -37.25 -11.61 56.86
N ILE A 665 -37.60 -10.44 56.35
CA ILE A 665 -36.92 -9.75 55.25
C ILE A 665 -36.77 -8.28 55.64
N ASP A 666 -35.57 -7.72 55.50
CA ASP A 666 -35.31 -6.29 55.72
C ASP A 666 -35.88 -5.75 57.05
N ASN A 667 -35.67 -6.50 58.14
CA ASN A 667 -36.15 -6.24 59.51
C ASN A 667 -37.68 -6.30 59.72
N HIS A 668 -38.45 -6.86 58.77
CA HIS A 668 -39.90 -7.00 58.85
C HIS A 668 -40.34 -8.44 58.56
N TRP A 669 -41.44 -8.88 59.18
CA TRP A 669 -42.11 -10.13 58.82
C TRP A 669 -43.07 -9.90 57.65
N TYR A 670 -43.06 -10.79 56.67
CA TYR A 670 -44.00 -10.85 55.56
C TYR A 670 -44.63 -12.24 55.50
N TYR A 671 -45.91 -12.33 55.13
CA TYR A 671 -46.54 -13.61 54.78
C TYR A 671 -46.72 -13.67 53.25
N LEU A 672 -45.96 -14.55 52.60
CA LEU A 672 -45.88 -14.67 51.14
C LEU A 672 -46.72 -15.83 50.61
N THR A 673 -47.31 -15.66 49.44
CA THR A 673 -47.96 -16.75 48.69
C THR A 673 -46.93 -17.80 48.20
N SER A 674 -47.41 -18.93 47.65
CA SER A 674 -46.56 -19.91 46.96
C SER A 674 -45.85 -19.39 45.69
N SER A 675 -46.17 -18.16 45.26
CA SER A 675 -45.49 -17.45 44.17
C SER A 675 -44.58 -16.32 44.65
N GLY A 676 -44.32 -16.20 45.97
CA GLY A 676 -43.45 -15.18 46.55
C GLY A 676 -44.05 -13.78 46.67
N VAL A 677 -45.35 -13.62 46.40
CA VAL A 677 -46.04 -12.32 46.47
C VAL A 677 -46.48 -12.06 47.91
N PRO A 678 -46.21 -10.89 48.52
CA PRO A 678 -46.63 -10.60 49.88
C PRO A 678 -48.15 -10.40 49.93
N THR A 679 -48.77 -11.00 50.93
CA THR A 679 -50.17 -10.76 51.27
C THR A 679 -50.34 -9.45 52.03
N THR A 680 -51.56 -8.89 52.01
CA THR A 680 -51.94 -7.67 52.73
C THR A 680 -53.28 -7.87 53.42
N GLY A 681 -53.63 -6.98 54.36
CA GLY A 681 -54.85 -7.06 55.17
C GLY A 681 -54.81 -8.17 56.22
N TRP A 682 -56.00 -8.63 56.63
CA TRP A 682 -56.17 -9.71 57.61
C TRP A 682 -55.79 -11.07 57.03
N GLN A 683 -54.93 -11.81 57.72
CA GLN A 683 -54.52 -13.18 57.37
C GLN A 683 -54.70 -14.10 58.58
N TRP A 684 -55.39 -15.23 58.39
CA TRP A 684 -55.53 -16.27 59.40
C TRP A 684 -54.49 -17.35 59.17
N VAL A 685 -53.50 -17.44 60.06
CA VAL A 685 -52.35 -18.34 59.92
C VAL A 685 -52.08 -19.02 61.26
N GLY A 686 -51.90 -20.35 61.26
CA GLY A 686 -51.51 -21.10 62.47
C GLY A 686 -52.50 -21.05 63.65
N GLY A 687 -53.74 -20.58 63.45
CA GLY A 687 -54.73 -20.42 64.52
C GLY A 687 -54.82 -19.02 65.13
N ALA A 688 -54.15 -18.02 64.53
CA ALA A 688 -54.24 -16.62 64.93
C ALA A 688 -54.49 -15.68 63.73
N TRP A 689 -55.05 -14.50 64.01
CA TRP A 689 -55.18 -13.41 63.04
C TRP A 689 -53.94 -12.51 63.08
N TYR A 690 -53.45 -12.17 61.90
CA TYR A 690 -52.36 -11.23 61.66
C TYR A 690 -52.84 -10.10 60.75
N TRP A 691 -52.35 -8.88 60.96
CA TRP A 691 -52.57 -7.77 60.05
C TRP A 691 -51.29 -7.48 59.27
N LEU A 692 -51.38 -7.58 57.94
CA LEU A 692 -50.31 -7.28 57.01
C LEU A 692 -50.63 -5.91 56.40
N ASN A 693 -49.72 -4.95 56.54
CA ASN A 693 -49.87 -3.58 56.07
C ASN A 693 -49.99 -3.50 54.53
N SER A 694 -50.24 -2.32 53.99
CA SER A 694 -50.35 -2.09 52.54
C SER A 694 -49.05 -2.40 51.77
N ASP A 695 -47.90 -2.36 52.44
CA ASP A 695 -46.60 -2.78 51.89
C ASP A 695 -46.31 -4.29 52.10
N GLY A 696 -47.21 -5.01 52.79
CA GLY A 696 -47.12 -6.41 53.16
C GLY A 696 -46.41 -6.71 54.48
N SER A 697 -45.89 -5.70 55.19
CA SER A 697 -45.22 -5.90 56.49
C SER A 697 -46.23 -6.27 57.59
N MET A 698 -45.89 -7.21 58.46
CA MET A 698 -46.70 -7.59 59.61
C MET A 698 -46.71 -6.47 60.66
N ALA A 699 -47.89 -6.03 61.06
CA ALA A 699 -48.04 -5.03 62.11
C ALA A 699 -47.88 -5.62 63.52
N THR A 700 -47.26 -4.84 64.39
CA THR A 700 -47.26 -5.02 65.84
C THR A 700 -47.83 -3.75 66.50
N GLY A 701 -48.48 -3.89 67.66
CA GLY A 701 -49.14 -2.79 68.35
C GLY A 701 -50.55 -2.46 67.82
N TRP A 702 -50.96 -1.20 67.97
CA TRP A 702 -52.32 -0.75 67.60
C TRP A 702 -52.48 -0.57 66.08
N VAL A 703 -53.49 -1.23 65.52
CA VAL A 703 -53.92 -1.13 64.11
C VAL A 703 -55.33 -0.56 64.05
N TYR A 704 -55.56 0.47 63.22
CA TYR A 704 -56.90 0.99 62.93
C TYR A 704 -57.33 0.55 61.52
N THR A 705 -58.40 -0.24 61.43
CA THR A 705 -58.90 -0.76 60.15
C THR A 705 -60.40 -1.08 60.25
N GLY A 706 -61.14 -0.98 59.15
CA GLY A 706 -62.58 -1.27 59.12
C GLY A 706 -63.44 -0.47 60.12
N GLY A 707 -62.97 0.68 60.59
CA GLY A 707 -63.66 1.51 61.59
C GLY A 707 -63.42 1.13 63.07
N ALA A 708 -62.50 0.21 63.35
CA ALA A 708 -62.16 -0.20 64.72
C ALA A 708 -60.65 -0.28 64.97
N TRP A 709 -60.25 -0.17 66.23
CA TRP A 709 -58.89 -0.43 66.69
C TRP A 709 -58.71 -1.90 67.08
N TYR A 710 -57.55 -2.46 66.79
CA TYR A 710 -57.13 -3.82 67.11
C TYR A 710 -55.72 -3.78 67.70
N TRP A 711 -55.41 -4.69 68.63
CA TRP A 711 -54.07 -4.81 69.18
C TRP A 711 -53.40 -6.07 68.66
N MET A 712 -52.27 -5.90 67.98
CA MET A 712 -51.38 -6.97 67.55
C MET A 712 -50.26 -7.08 68.60
N ASP A 713 -50.00 -8.27 69.13
CA ASP A 713 -48.97 -8.46 70.16
C ASP A 713 -47.53 -8.42 69.60
N GLY A 714 -46.53 -8.72 70.44
CA GLY A 714 -45.12 -8.73 70.01
C GLY A 714 -44.76 -9.82 68.98
N SER A 715 -45.62 -10.81 68.78
CA SER A 715 -45.54 -11.81 67.70
C SER A 715 -46.33 -11.41 66.46
N GLY A 716 -47.08 -10.30 66.51
CA GLY A 716 -48.03 -9.86 65.48
C GLY A 716 -49.38 -10.56 65.53
N ALA A 717 -49.66 -11.39 66.55
CA ALA A 717 -50.94 -12.06 66.71
C ALA A 717 -51.98 -11.10 67.31
N MET A 718 -53.20 -11.11 66.76
CA MET A 718 -54.29 -10.25 67.21
C MET A 718 -54.80 -10.69 68.59
N ALA A 719 -54.73 -9.80 69.57
CA ALA A 719 -55.24 -10.04 70.92
C ALA A 719 -56.77 -9.94 71.01
N THR A 720 -57.33 -10.69 71.95
CA THR A 720 -58.74 -10.59 72.38
C THR A 720 -58.80 -10.57 73.91
N GLY A 721 -59.90 -10.09 74.48
CA GLY A 721 -60.06 -9.94 75.93
C GLY A 721 -59.33 -8.71 76.49
N TRP A 722 -58.94 -8.77 77.76
CA TRP A 722 -58.23 -7.68 78.43
C TRP A 722 -56.75 -7.63 78.02
N VAL A 723 -56.29 -6.46 77.56
CA VAL A 723 -54.87 -6.20 77.26
C VAL A 723 -54.38 -4.95 77.99
N LYS A 724 -53.14 -4.99 78.50
CA LYS A 724 -52.50 -3.85 79.17
C LYS A 724 -51.40 -3.28 78.29
N VAL A 725 -51.58 -2.06 77.81
CA VAL A 725 -50.64 -1.37 76.90
C VAL A 725 -50.20 -0.07 77.55
N GLY A 726 -48.89 0.14 77.69
CA GLY A 726 -48.33 1.37 78.28
C GLY A 726 -48.77 1.65 79.73
N GLY A 727 -49.19 0.62 80.47
CA GLY A 727 -49.77 0.74 81.81
C GLY A 727 -51.30 0.85 81.86
N THR A 728 -51.95 1.17 80.74
CA THR A 728 -53.41 1.33 80.62
C THR A 728 -54.08 0.02 80.19
N TRP A 729 -55.25 -0.28 80.75
CA TRP A 729 -56.06 -1.44 80.36
C TRP A 729 -57.06 -1.09 79.25
N TYR A 730 -57.23 -2.01 78.30
CA TYR A 730 -58.17 -1.96 77.19
C TYR A 730 -58.89 -3.30 77.07
N TYR A 731 -60.13 -3.31 76.57
CA TYR A 731 -60.88 -4.53 76.30
C TYR A 731 -61.10 -4.73 74.80
N LEU A 732 -60.60 -5.84 74.28
CA LEU A 732 -60.68 -6.24 72.87
C LEU A 732 -61.79 -7.30 72.79
N THR A 733 -62.77 -7.11 71.91
CA THR A 733 -63.90 -8.04 71.77
C THR A 733 -63.47 -9.38 71.14
N GLY A 734 -64.39 -10.34 71.00
CA GLY A 734 -64.08 -11.65 70.39
C GLY A 734 -63.63 -11.59 68.92
N SER A 735 -63.90 -10.48 68.22
CA SER A 735 -63.36 -10.18 66.89
C SER A 735 -62.04 -9.40 66.91
N GLY A 736 -61.49 -9.11 68.09
CA GLY A 736 -60.32 -8.25 68.29
C GLY A 736 -60.61 -6.75 68.26
N ALA A 737 -61.84 -6.31 67.95
CA ALA A 737 -62.16 -4.88 67.93
C ALA A 737 -62.21 -4.31 69.36
N MET A 738 -61.48 -3.22 69.61
CA MET A 738 -61.42 -2.48 70.87
C MET A 738 -62.78 -1.91 71.26
N ALA A 739 -63.22 -2.18 72.48
CA ALA A 739 -64.47 -1.67 73.03
C ALA A 739 -64.34 -0.23 73.57
N THR A 740 -65.42 0.53 73.45
CA THR A 740 -65.65 1.81 74.12
C THR A 740 -67.00 1.77 74.84
N GLY A 741 -67.21 2.66 75.82
CA GLY A 741 -68.41 2.73 76.64
C GLY A 741 -68.50 1.64 77.71
N TRP A 742 -69.72 1.34 78.15
CA TRP A 742 -70.01 0.32 79.15
C TRP A 742 -69.79 -1.10 78.61
N ARG A 743 -69.07 -1.94 79.36
CA ARG A 743 -68.82 -3.34 79.00
C ARG A 743 -69.02 -4.27 80.20
N TRP A 744 -69.86 -5.29 80.03
CA TRP A 744 -69.99 -6.39 80.99
C TRP A 744 -68.96 -7.48 80.67
N VAL A 745 -68.07 -7.79 81.62
CA VAL A 745 -67.02 -8.81 81.49
C VAL A 745 -66.86 -9.50 82.83
N GLY A 746 -66.72 -10.83 82.87
CA GLY A 746 -66.36 -11.55 84.11
C GLY A 746 -67.29 -11.29 85.31
N ASN A 747 -68.59 -11.05 85.06
CA ASN A 747 -69.60 -10.70 86.07
C ASN A 747 -69.43 -9.31 86.73
N ALA A 748 -68.77 -8.36 86.06
CA ALA A 748 -68.69 -6.95 86.46
C ALA A 748 -68.86 -5.99 85.27
N TRP A 749 -69.33 -4.77 85.56
CA TRP A 749 -69.37 -3.68 84.60
C TRP A 749 -68.06 -2.90 84.63
N TYR A 750 -67.55 -2.56 83.45
CA TYR A 750 -66.38 -1.73 83.22
C TYR A 750 -66.78 -0.56 82.31
N TYR A 751 -66.06 0.55 82.37
CA TYR A 751 -66.23 1.65 81.44
C TYR A 751 -64.91 1.96 80.73
N LEU A 752 -64.94 1.86 79.41
CA LEU A 752 -63.85 2.20 78.51
C LEU A 752 -64.16 3.59 77.92
N ASN A 753 -63.24 4.55 78.02
CA ASN A 753 -63.49 5.90 77.51
C ASN A 753 -63.41 5.97 75.96
N GLY A 754 -63.46 7.18 75.39
CA GLY A 754 -63.38 7.39 73.94
C GLY A 754 -62.08 6.90 73.26
N SER A 755 -60.99 6.74 74.01
CA SER A 755 -59.74 6.12 73.53
C SER A 755 -59.63 4.63 73.89
N GLY A 756 -60.70 4.02 74.42
CA GLY A 756 -60.73 2.61 74.85
C GLY A 756 -60.08 2.35 76.21
N ALA A 757 -59.54 3.37 76.88
CA ALA A 757 -58.88 3.22 78.16
C ALA A 757 -59.90 2.95 79.28
N MET A 758 -59.65 1.90 80.06
CA MET A 758 -60.45 1.53 81.22
C MET A 758 -60.32 2.58 82.33
N LEU A 759 -61.45 3.08 82.83
CA LEU A 759 -61.47 4.08 83.89
C LEU A 759 -61.48 3.46 85.29
N THR A 760 -60.84 4.16 86.23
CA THR A 760 -60.83 3.87 87.68
C THR A 760 -61.28 5.11 88.47
N GLY A 761 -61.71 4.94 89.71
CA GLY A 761 -62.19 6.03 90.58
C GLY A 761 -63.60 6.54 90.24
N TRP A 762 -63.92 7.75 90.70
CA TRP A 762 -65.19 8.42 90.40
C TRP A 762 -65.23 8.94 88.97
N GLN A 763 -66.29 8.60 88.22
CA GLN A 763 -66.47 8.96 86.82
C GLN A 763 -67.88 9.49 86.55
N TRP A 764 -67.99 10.60 85.83
CA TRP A 764 -69.27 11.19 85.42
C TRP A 764 -69.65 10.71 84.02
N ILE A 765 -70.67 9.86 83.92
CA ILE A 765 -71.04 9.15 82.70
C ILE A 765 -72.54 9.28 82.49
N GLY A 766 -72.98 9.77 81.32
CA GLY A 766 -74.41 9.79 80.96
C GLY A 766 -75.33 10.55 81.94
N GLY A 767 -74.80 11.51 82.70
CA GLY A 767 -75.58 12.30 83.67
C GLY A 767 -75.61 11.77 85.11
N ALA A 768 -74.77 10.78 85.46
CA ALA A 768 -74.61 10.32 86.84
C ALA A 768 -73.14 10.01 87.19
N TRP A 769 -72.83 10.04 88.49
CA TRP A 769 -71.54 9.58 89.02
C TRP A 769 -71.54 8.06 89.23
N TYR A 770 -70.44 7.42 88.86
CA TYR A 770 -70.18 5.98 89.08
C TYR A 770 -68.80 5.83 89.73
N TRP A 771 -68.63 4.82 90.59
CA TRP A 771 -67.30 4.47 91.12
C TRP A 771 -66.81 3.17 90.49
N MET A 772 -65.61 3.24 89.91
CA MET A 772 -64.87 2.08 89.39
C MET A 772 -63.72 1.80 90.37
N ASP A 773 -63.55 0.56 90.83
CA ASP A 773 -62.49 0.21 91.78
C ASP A 773 -61.09 0.14 91.13
N GLY A 774 -60.06 -0.27 91.90
CA GLY A 774 -58.68 -0.38 91.41
C GLY A 774 -58.47 -1.45 90.31
N SER A 775 -59.42 -2.37 90.14
CA SER A 775 -59.47 -3.31 89.01
C SER A 775 -60.25 -2.77 87.80
N GLY A 776 -60.90 -1.60 87.95
CA GLY A 776 -61.81 -1.02 86.97
C GLY A 776 -63.24 -1.53 87.04
N ALA A 777 -63.59 -2.37 88.02
CA ALA A 777 -64.93 -2.90 88.18
C ALA A 777 -65.86 -1.87 88.84
N MET A 778 -67.05 -1.69 88.28
CA MET A 778 -68.07 -0.77 88.78
C MET A 778 -68.64 -1.27 90.11
N ALA A 779 -68.57 -0.44 91.14
CA ALA A 779 -69.24 -0.71 92.40
C ALA A 779 -70.76 -0.56 92.25
N ALA A 780 -71.50 -1.51 92.83
CA ALA A 780 -72.96 -1.47 92.94
C ALA A 780 -73.40 -1.90 94.34
N ASN A 781 -74.57 -1.41 94.76
CA ASN A 781 -75.26 -1.68 96.02
C ASN A 781 -74.36 -1.50 97.28
N ARG A 782 -73.53 -0.46 97.32
CA ARG A 782 -72.58 -0.24 98.42
C ARG A 782 -72.21 1.22 98.65
N TRP A 783 -71.67 1.49 99.83
CA TRP A 783 -71.04 2.78 100.17
C TRP A 783 -69.61 2.85 99.62
N ILE A 784 -69.23 4.03 99.12
CA ILE A 784 -67.90 4.42 98.66
C ILE A 784 -67.57 5.73 99.38
N GLY A 785 -66.90 5.61 100.53
CA GLY A 785 -66.82 6.73 101.48
C GLY A 785 -68.22 7.18 101.91
N ASN A 786 -68.49 8.48 101.85
CA ASN A 786 -69.77 9.08 102.24
C ASN A 786 -70.84 9.05 101.13
N TYR A 787 -70.62 8.32 100.03
CA TYR A 787 -71.54 8.27 98.88
C TYR A 787 -72.06 6.85 98.68
N TYR A 788 -73.33 6.67 98.34
CA TYR A 788 -73.90 5.36 98.04
C TYR A 788 -74.13 5.17 96.54
N VAL A 789 -73.66 4.04 95.99
CA VAL A 789 -73.93 3.63 94.60
C VAL A 789 -75.00 2.54 94.58
N GLY A 790 -76.05 2.74 93.79
CA GLY A 790 -77.21 1.84 93.69
C GLY A 790 -76.93 0.57 92.90
N GLY A 791 -77.98 -0.21 92.60
CA GLY A 791 -77.86 -1.46 91.85
C GLY A 791 -77.39 -1.29 90.39
N SER A 792 -77.64 -0.12 89.80
CA SER A 792 -77.10 0.30 88.50
C SER A 792 -75.69 0.90 88.57
N GLY A 793 -75.09 0.98 89.75
CA GLY A 793 -73.81 1.66 90.01
C GLY A 793 -73.86 3.20 90.03
N ALA A 794 -74.99 3.80 89.65
CA ALA A 794 -75.18 5.24 89.74
C ALA A 794 -75.24 5.70 91.20
N MET A 795 -74.56 6.81 91.51
CA MET A 795 -74.58 7.47 92.80
C MET A 795 -75.98 7.98 93.14
N ALA A 796 -76.46 7.63 94.32
CA ALA A 796 -77.73 8.10 94.84
C ALA A 796 -77.65 9.58 95.26
N THR A 797 -78.65 10.36 94.89
CA THR A 797 -78.86 11.74 95.35
C THR A 797 -80.30 11.90 95.86
N ASN A 798 -80.49 12.81 96.82
CA ASN A 798 -81.77 13.20 97.45
C ASN A 798 -82.71 12.02 97.75
N ARG A 799 -82.21 10.99 98.46
CA ARG A 799 -83.01 9.80 98.80
C ARG A 799 -82.51 9.08 100.04
N TRP A 800 -83.35 8.21 100.58
CA TRP A 800 -83.01 7.26 101.64
C TRP A 800 -82.40 5.97 101.09
N ILE A 801 -81.38 5.48 101.78
CA ILE A 801 -80.68 4.21 101.54
C ILE A 801 -80.77 3.39 102.85
N GLY A 802 -81.83 2.61 102.98
CA GLY A 802 -82.20 2.01 104.26
C GLY A 802 -82.45 3.10 105.30
N ARG A 803 -81.64 3.12 106.37
CA ARG A 803 -81.73 4.10 107.47
C ARG A 803 -80.90 5.38 107.30
N TRP A 804 -80.26 5.58 106.14
CA TRP A 804 -79.33 6.69 105.92
C TRP A 804 -79.84 7.59 104.78
N HIS A 805 -79.85 8.91 104.95
CA HIS A 805 -80.22 9.84 103.89
C HIS A 805 -79.00 10.37 103.13
N VAL A 806 -79.07 10.48 101.80
CA VAL A 806 -78.07 11.19 100.98
C VAL A 806 -78.66 12.47 100.39
N ASN A 807 -77.91 13.57 100.49
CA ASN A 807 -78.37 14.91 100.07
C ASN A 807 -78.30 15.13 98.55
N GLY A 808 -78.51 16.37 98.10
CA GLY A 808 -78.51 16.73 96.67
C GLY A 808 -77.17 16.54 95.97
N ALA A 809 -76.07 16.57 96.71
CA ALA A 809 -74.72 16.24 96.23
C ALA A 809 -74.36 14.75 96.38
N GLY A 810 -75.28 13.92 96.91
CA GLY A 810 -75.10 12.48 97.12
C GLY A 810 -74.29 12.10 98.37
N VAL A 811 -73.89 13.10 99.18
CA VAL A 811 -73.18 12.88 100.44
C VAL A 811 -74.17 12.41 101.51
N TRP A 812 -73.78 11.44 102.33
CA TRP A 812 -74.49 11.05 103.54
C TRP A 812 -74.71 12.27 104.44
N ASP A 813 -75.98 12.58 104.69
CA ASP A 813 -76.43 13.62 105.59
C ASP A 813 -76.66 13.00 106.98
N ALA A 814 -75.70 13.19 107.89
CA ALA A 814 -75.83 12.69 109.27
C ALA A 814 -76.81 13.50 110.13
N THR A 815 -77.46 14.54 109.59
CA THR A 815 -78.49 15.33 110.28
C THR A 815 -79.92 14.85 109.99
N ARG A 816 -80.07 13.82 109.15
CA ARG A 816 -81.34 13.18 108.75
C ARG A 816 -81.27 11.66 108.92
#